data_AF-A0A0F0I6N2-F1
#
_entry.id   AF-A0A0F0I6N2-F1
#
_cell.length_a   1.000
_cell.length_b   1.000
_cell.length_c   1.000
_cell.angle_alpha   90.00
_cell.angle_beta   90.00
_cell.angle_gamma   90.00
#
_symmetry.space_group_name_H-M   'P 1'
#
loop_
_entity.id
_entity.type
_entity.pdbx_description
1 polymer ?
#
loop_
_entity_poly.entity_id
_entity_poly.type
_entity_poly.pdbx_seq_one_letter_code
_entity_poly.pdbx_strand_id
1 'polypeptide(L)'
;MAPPSSPEERITALRTLVNGKRQPAGGSNYRNESYLLGVGLHAIVRKNKGQSLTSIEKVLYDAITTGSGTSEINEYGNIFKEAKENHRTGDVAFFPQQIVDASEDKAYTMEAMVSDIVTMLPDIQDQPNNKVQEFNKFLGGRVDSDDYTAALGMAGGGTAVHFDTSNPSNMTAPRAAFASDDTLVAPNETLALSENRVEPAANGTKRIRLVMTRFKCHKRSSEWGKDEIYWTRSAVSDTGDKFSGDPITREYGSIRSGDLRQMDAGTVLFDGQVQDALAIFIQCWEADNSSTKWYEDLRKAMDAISKGFKAWLEQYGQVIAEFQKQLPIVGNAYKILGYISTATQIFAWLLDKFRNHDDLVAERTIAFSQQALTWFLEFPNCEASFMFDGGKGGKHELWIRREYGFDPNDTSIGSLKTMTGNPSNYSSQPSVPGPGRSFWGMSLVEYKGELWSFFSRSHNSLLCYSIWNSETGWGAMIEITGNYTNAKPAVATMDDTVHVLYKGGDGRLLHVEYLPKNRTWTRAVPVGSETATAYSGALAGFDDMLVGVHRGNDQRLYCTVKWSGQNWQDWTKMYSPAGADYKLAPALCSHGGSLYVWACINRNYQLHCYRVNMNTNPWTLVDERLTDTAAHNAQSAPAVMVYPEDSYGDVMWAFYRYQGTNVKMFYDPKSRSEILGTPPNPKSVGDPSVCNYDALTVFTSLIISSFAIDTPATKDSTIFRSTVSCPACPDRNCYKCTLGHDATLQANTGGLAYIRSLIAFQLPVPAASITACTVQFPAFTKPLEAPVNVTAAQALSSDWDEDTVTGENAPDSGDVFTEFEVPAYSNMGAIDVTSACKGADEDGNFSIFLGTRFGRIEGNGSGLYKLALKDFGSY
;
A
#
# COMPACT_ATOMS: atom_id res chain seq x y z
N MET A 1 17.17 -16.20 -37.39
CA MET A 1 16.64 -14.82 -37.48
C MET A 1 15.26 -14.90 -38.11
N ALA A 2 14.21 -15.05 -37.31
CA ALA A 2 12.91 -14.55 -37.74
C ALA A 2 12.83 -13.09 -37.23
N PRO A 3 12.52 -12.10 -38.08
CA PRO A 3 12.27 -10.73 -37.63
C PRO A 3 11.06 -10.69 -36.66
N PRO A 4 10.80 -9.58 -35.96
CA PRO A 4 9.49 -9.36 -35.35
C PRO A 4 8.41 -9.61 -36.40
N SER A 5 7.26 -10.09 -35.96
CA SER A 5 6.14 -10.41 -36.84
C SER A 5 6.00 -9.29 -37.89
N SER A 6 6.17 -9.59 -39.17
CA SER A 6 5.95 -8.59 -40.23
C SER A 6 4.50 -8.08 -40.13
N PRO A 7 4.17 -6.89 -40.66
CA PRO A 7 2.77 -6.47 -40.75
C PRO A 7 1.86 -7.56 -41.36
N GLU A 8 2.38 -8.31 -42.34
CA GLU A 8 1.68 -9.44 -42.98
C GLU A 8 1.48 -10.62 -42.03
N GLU A 9 2.47 -10.95 -41.21
CA GLU A 9 2.37 -12.00 -40.18
C GLU A 9 1.36 -11.61 -39.09
N ARG A 10 1.34 -10.34 -38.64
CA ARG A 10 0.36 -9.83 -37.67
C ARG A 10 -1.06 -9.82 -38.21
N ILE A 11 -1.24 -9.37 -39.45
CA ILE A 11 -2.52 -9.44 -40.17
C ILE A 11 -2.99 -10.90 -40.26
N THR A 12 -2.09 -11.82 -40.62
CA THR A 12 -2.38 -13.24 -40.73
C THR A 12 -2.73 -13.85 -39.38
N ALA A 13 -2.03 -13.48 -38.31
CA ALA A 13 -2.29 -13.93 -36.95
C ALA A 13 -3.67 -13.46 -36.47
N LEU A 14 -4.00 -12.17 -36.62
CA LEU A 14 -5.32 -11.64 -36.28
C LEU A 14 -6.42 -12.33 -37.10
N ARG A 15 -6.23 -12.48 -38.41
CA ARG A 15 -7.19 -13.15 -39.30
C ARG A 15 -7.39 -14.62 -38.91
N THR A 16 -6.33 -15.31 -38.51
CA THR A 16 -6.38 -16.70 -38.05
C THR A 16 -7.08 -16.85 -36.70
N LEU A 17 -6.83 -15.91 -35.77
CA LEU A 17 -7.47 -15.83 -34.47
C LEU A 17 -8.98 -15.61 -34.62
N VAL A 18 -9.37 -14.66 -35.46
CA VAL A 18 -10.76 -14.24 -35.64
C VAL A 18 -11.57 -15.21 -36.50
N ASN A 19 -10.98 -15.83 -37.53
CA ASN A 19 -11.68 -16.73 -38.47
C ASN A 19 -11.48 -18.24 -38.20
N GLY A 20 -10.89 -18.62 -37.07
CA GLY A 20 -11.03 -19.98 -36.53
C GLY A 20 -10.20 -21.11 -37.18
N LYS A 21 -8.90 -20.90 -37.46
CA LYS A 21 -7.98 -22.03 -37.79
C LYS A 21 -7.06 -22.47 -36.65
N ARG A 22 -6.97 -21.69 -35.57
CA ARG A 22 -6.32 -22.12 -34.31
C ARG A 22 -7.44 -22.33 -33.29
N GLN A 23 -7.85 -23.57 -33.05
CA GLN A 23 -8.47 -23.87 -31.76
C GLN A 23 -7.36 -23.71 -30.71
N PRO A 24 -7.48 -22.77 -29.76
CA PRO A 24 -6.60 -22.79 -28.61
C PRO A 24 -6.77 -24.14 -27.88
N ALA A 25 -5.67 -24.65 -27.34
CA ALA A 25 -5.63 -25.97 -26.75
C ALA A 25 -6.60 -26.06 -25.56
N GLY A 26 -7.75 -26.73 -25.75
CA GLY A 26 -8.59 -27.24 -24.66
C GLY A 26 -9.63 -26.29 -24.07
N GLY A 27 -10.82 -26.25 -24.67
CA GLY A 27 -12.09 -26.13 -23.93
C GLY A 27 -12.55 -24.76 -23.40
N SER A 28 -11.81 -23.67 -23.61
CA SER A 28 -12.20 -22.34 -23.16
C SER A 28 -13.11 -21.62 -24.17
N ASN A 29 -14.31 -21.24 -23.72
CA ASN A 29 -15.25 -20.42 -24.47
C ASN A 29 -14.80 -18.93 -24.41
N TYR A 30 -13.71 -18.60 -25.10
CA TYR A 30 -13.09 -17.25 -25.11
C TYR A 30 -13.95 -16.14 -25.73
N ARG A 31 -15.12 -16.48 -26.29
CA ARG A 31 -15.99 -15.57 -27.03
C ARG A 31 -16.32 -14.29 -26.26
N ASN A 32 -16.61 -14.40 -24.95
CA ASN A 32 -16.94 -13.23 -24.13
C ASN A 32 -15.70 -12.43 -23.70
N GLU A 33 -14.54 -13.09 -23.59
CA GLU A 33 -13.28 -12.41 -23.25
C GLU A 33 -12.73 -11.60 -24.44
N SER A 34 -13.09 -11.95 -25.68
CA SER A 34 -12.73 -11.22 -26.91
C SER A 34 -13.57 -9.96 -27.16
N TYR A 35 -14.49 -9.63 -26.25
CA TYR A 35 -15.45 -8.54 -26.42
C TYR A 35 -14.78 -7.18 -26.68
N LEU A 36 -13.87 -6.74 -25.80
CA LEU A 36 -13.27 -5.41 -25.94
C LEU A 36 -12.30 -5.33 -27.14
N LEU A 37 -11.69 -6.45 -27.53
CA LEU A 37 -10.95 -6.54 -28.80
C LEU A 37 -11.90 -6.25 -29.97
N GLY A 38 -13.12 -6.81 -29.95
CA GLY A 38 -14.16 -6.50 -30.92
C GLY A 38 -14.57 -5.03 -30.91
N VAL A 39 -14.73 -4.40 -29.73
CA VAL A 39 -15.07 -2.98 -29.62
C VAL A 39 -13.96 -2.08 -30.20
N GLY A 40 -12.69 -2.40 -29.97
CA GLY A 40 -11.60 -1.63 -30.55
C GLY A 40 -11.45 -1.84 -32.06
N LEU A 41 -11.70 -3.05 -32.59
CA LEU A 41 -11.77 -3.29 -34.03
C LEU A 41 -12.97 -2.56 -34.68
N HIS A 42 -14.09 -2.47 -33.98
CA HIS A 42 -15.23 -1.64 -34.37
C HIS A 42 -14.85 -0.16 -34.45
N ALA A 43 -14.09 0.35 -33.46
CA ALA A 43 -13.57 1.71 -33.47
C ALA A 43 -12.68 1.98 -34.70
N ILE A 44 -11.85 1.01 -35.10
CA ILE A 44 -11.05 1.11 -36.33
C ILE A 44 -11.97 1.26 -37.56
N VAL A 45 -13.00 0.42 -37.70
CA VAL A 45 -13.95 0.52 -38.83
C VAL A 45 -14.61 1.89 -38.89
N ARG A 46 -15.04 2.43 -37.74
CA ARG A 46 -15.64 3.77 -37.65
C ARG A 46 -14.64 4.86 -38.03
N LYS A 47 -13.41 4.77 -37.52
CA LYS A 47 -12.35 5.73 -37.83
C LYS A 47 -12.02 5.74 -39.32
N ASN A 48 -11.98 4.57 -39.96
CA ASN A 48 -11.74 4.43 -41.40
C ASN A 48 -12.87 5.02 -42.25
N LYS A 49 -14.09 5.11 -41.71
CA LYS A 49 -15.22 5.86 -42.32
C LYS A 49 -15.17 7.37 -42.06
N GLY A 50 -14.16 7.88 -41.37
CA GLY A 50 -14.03 9.29 -41.00
C GLY A 50 -14.93 9.72 -39.83
N GLN A 51 -15.49 8.77 -39.07
CA GLN A 51 -16.34 9.08 -37.94
C GLN A 51 -15.53 9.45 -36.69
N SER A 52 -16.13 10.23 -35.79
CA SER A 52 -15.58 10.53 -34.47
C SER A 52 -15.70 9.33 -33.53
N LEU A 53 -14.65 9.12 -32.73
CA LEU A 53 -14.61 8.07 -31.70
C LEU A 53 -15.07 8.63 -30.36
N THR A 54 -15.79 7.83 -29.59
CA THR A 54 -16.08 8.10 -28.17
C THR A 54 -14.81 7.93 -27.33
N SER A 55 -14.87 8.31 -26.05
CA SER A 55 -13.75 8.13 -25.12
C SER A 55 -13.29 6.67 -25.03
N ILE A 56 -14.23 5.72 -24.92
CA ILE A 56 -13.90 4.29 -24.82
C ILE A 56 -13.36 3.73 -26.15
N GLU A 57 -13.95 4.10 -27.28
CA GLU A 57 -13.47 3.70 -28.60
C GLU A 57 -12.08 4.24 -28.89
N LYS A 58 -11.79 5.49 -28.49
CA LYS A 58 -10.46 6.08 -28.66
C LYS A 58 -9.42 5.32 -27.84
N VAL A 59 -9.71 5.01 -26.58
CA VAL A 59 -8.80 4.23 -25.71
C VAL A 59 -8.46 2.88 -26.33
N LEU A 60 -9.47 2.15 -26.80
CA LEU A 60 -9.28 0.83 -27.40
C LEU A 60 -8.60 0.91 -28.78
N TYR A 61 -8.93 1.93 -29.58
CA TYR A 61 -8.27 2.21 -30.85
C TYR A 61 -6.77 2.48 -30.64
N ASP A 62 -6.42 3.36 -29.71
CA ASP A 62 -5.02 3.73 -29.44
C ASP A 62 -4.23 2.49 -28.96
N ALA A 63 -4.83 1.67 -28.08
CA ALA A 63 -4.20 0.42 -27.63
C ALA A 63 -3.98 -0.52 -28.82
N ILE A 64 -5.02 -0.79 -29.61
CA ILE A 64 -4.97 -1.78 -30.70
C ILE A 64 -4.01 -1.34 -31.81
N THR A 65 -4.03 -0.07 -32.18
CA THR A 65 -3.24 0.45 -33.30
C THR A 65 -1.79 0.76 -32.95
N THR A 66 -1.41 0.65 -31.67
CA THR A 66 -0.03 0.86 -31.22
C THR A 66 0.95 0.02 -32.06
N GLY A 67 1.99 0.69 -32.57
CA GLY A 67 3.05 0.07 -33.37
C GLY A 67 2.64 -0.40 -34.78
N SER A 68 1.42 -0.09 -35.22
CA SER A 68 0.87 -0.52 -36.52
C SER A 68 0.86 0.65 -37.52
N GLY A 69 1.15 0.37 -38.79
CA GLY A 69 1.06 1.37 -39.87
C GLY A 69 -0.38 1.55 -40.37
N THR A 70 -0.67 2.66 -41.06
CA THR A 70 -2.03 2.96 -41.56
C THR A 70 -2.62 1.85 -42.44
N SER A 71 -1.80 1.23 -43.30
CA SER A 71 -2.24 0.11 -44.16
C SER A 71 -2.64 -1.12 -43.35
N GLU A 72 -1.90 -1.43 -42.29
CA GLU A 72 -2.18 -2.54 -41.38
C GLU A 72 -3.42 -2.29 -40.53
N ILE A 73 -3.58 -1.05 -40.03
CA ILE A 73 -4.78 -0.64 -39.27
C ILE A 73 -6.03 -0.78 -40.14
N ASN A 74 -5.96 -0.37 -41.41
CA ASN A 74 -7.07 -0.55 -42.35
C ASN A 74 -7.45 -2.02 -42.52
N GLU A 75 -6.44 -2.89 -42.58
CA GLU A 75 -6.66 -4.32 -42.75
C GLU A 75 -7.26 -5.00 -41.51
N TYR A 76 -6.92 -4.54 -40.31
CA TYR A 76 -7.61 -4.98 -39.08
C TYR A 76 -9.11 -4.69 -39.13
N GLY A 77 -9.49 -3.51 -39.65
CA GLY A 77 -10.89 -3.17 -39.87
C GLY A 77 -11.57 -4.08 -40.89
N ASN A 78 -10.88 -4.49 -41.95
CA ASN A 78 -11.41 -5.44 -42.94
C ASN A 78 -11.61 -6.83 -42.34
N ILE A 79 -10.65 -7.34 -41.58
CA ILE A 79 -10.76 -8.63 -40.88
C ILE A 79 -11.98 -8.64 -39.96
N PHE A 80 -12.23 -7.54 -39.24
CA PHE A 80 -13.41 -7.44 -38.38
C PHE A 80 -14.72 -7.46 -39.19
N LYS A 81 -14.79 -6.77 -40.32
CA LYS A 81 -15.97 -6.82 -41.20
C LYS A 81 -16.23 -8.24 -41.73
N GLU A 82 -15.18 -8.94 -42.17
CA GLU A 82 -15.30 -10.33 -42.58
C GLU A 82 -15.82 -11.23 -41.46
N ALA A 83 -15.31 -11.04 -40.24
CA ALA A 83 -15.77 -11.78 -39.07
C ALA A 83 -17.26 -11.57 -38.79
N LYS A 84 -17.77 -10.34 -38.99
CA LYS A 84 -19.19 -10.02 -38.85
C LYS A 84 -20.03 -10.71 -39.93
N GLU A 85 -19.54 -10.78 -41.16
CA GLU A 85 -20.26 -11.49 -42.24
C GLU A 85 -20.26 -13.01 -42.02
N ASN A 86 -19.12 -13.59 -41.62
CA ASN A 86 -18.99 -15.03 -41.34
C ASN A 86 -19.95 -15.48 -40.23
N HIS A 87 -20.16 -14.62 -39.22
CA HIS A 87 -21.13 -14.87 -38.16
C HIS A 87 -22.58 -14.92 -38.70
N ARG A 88 -22.96 -13.98 -39.57
CA ARG A 88 -24.29 -13.94 -40.20
C ARG A 88 -24.57 -15.16 -41.07
N THR A 89 -23.54 -15.79 -41.63
CA THR A 89 -23.66 -17.01 -42.45
C THR A 89 -23.64 -18.31 -41.65
N GLY A 90 -23.50 -18.25 -40.32
CA GLY A 90 -23.60 -19.40 -39.42
C GLY A 90 -22.28 -20.13 -39.11
N ASP A 91 -21.13 -19.56 -39.50
CA ASP A 91 -19.82 -20.09 -39.16
C ASP A 91 -19.32 -19.57 -37.79
N VAL A 92 -18.43 -20.32 -37.15
CA VAL A 92 -17.96 -20.16 -35.75
C VAL A 92 -17.68 -18.69 -35.35
N ALA A 93 -18.36 -18.23 -34.29
CA ALA A 93 -18.30 -16.84 -33.83
C ALA A 93 -17.19 -16.61 -32.77
N PHE A 94 -16.08 -15.98 -33.15
CA PHE A 94 -15.01 -15.55 -32.22
C PHE A 94 -15.46 -14.38 -31.31
N PHE A 95 -16.25 -13.45 -31.83
CA PHE A 95 -16.78 -12.32 -31.07
C PHE A 95 -18.17 -12.61 -30.48
N PRO A 96 -18.51 -12.01 -29.32
CA PRO A 96 -19.85 -12.15 -28.74
C PRO A 96 -20.88 -11.45 -29.63
N GLN A 97 -22.15 -11.86 -29.52
CA GLN A 97 -23.18 -11.39 -30.44
C GLN A 97 -23.38 -9.86 -30.38
N GLN A 98 -23.26 -9.29 -29.19
CA GLN A 98 -23.46 -7.87 -28.90
C GLN A 98 -22.60 -6.95 -29.78
N ILE A 99 -21.36 -7.34 -30.07
CA ILE A 99 -20.46 -6.54 -30.90
C ILE A 99 -20.55 -6.87 -32.39
N VAL A 100 -20.92 -8.10 -32.74
CA VAL A 100 -21.14 -8.51 -34.13
C VAL A 100 -22.39 -7.83 -34.71
N ASP A 101 -23.44 -7.69 -33.90
CA ASP A 101 -24.68 -7.05 -34.31
C ASP A 101 -24.60 -5.51 -34.23
N ALA A 102 -23.54 -4.95 -33.62
CA ALA A 102 -23.36 -3.52 -33.50
C ALA A 102 -23.23 -2.85 -34.89
N SER A 103 -24.05 -1.83 -35.15
CA SER A 103 -23.97 -1.06 -36.40
C SER A 103 -22.65 -0.29 -36.48
N GLU A 104 -21.95 -0.43 -37.61
CA GLU A 104 -20.70 0.29 -37.91
C GLU A 104 -20.88 1.82 -37.99
N ASP A 105 -22.11 2.32 -37.99
CA ASP A 105 -22.39 3.76 -38.01
C ASP A 105 -22.79 4.29 -36.62
N LYS A 106 -22.96 3.40 -35.65
CA LYS A 106 -23.32 3.74 -34.28
C LYS A 106 -22.07 3.80 -33.41
N ALA A 107 -21.95 4.91 -32.69
CA ALA A 107 -20.92 5.09 -31.69
C ALA A 107 -21.10 4.13 -30.52
N TYR A 108 -20.01 3.51 -30.09
CA TYR A 108 -19.97 2.61 -28.96
C TYR A 108 -19.73 3.41 -27.66
N THR A 109 -20.65 3.35 -26.70
CA THR A 109 -20.61 4.18 -25.48
C THR A 109 -20.26 3.37 -24.24
N MET A 110 -19.96 4.07 -23.14
CA MET A 110 -19.67 3.46 -21.84
C MET A 110 -20.87 2.68 -21.31
N GLU A 111 -22.07 3.23 -21.45
CA GLU A 111 -23.32 2.62 -21.01
C GLU A 111 -23.62 1.32 -21.78
N ALA A 112 -23.37 1.32 -23.10
CA ALA A 112 -23.49 0.14 -23.94
C ALA A 112 -22.50 -0.95 -23.50
N MET A 113 -21.25 -0.56 -23.23
CA MET A 113 -20.22 -1.47 -22.75
C MET A 113 -20.62 -2.14 -21.42
N VAL A 114 -21.09 -1.36 -20.46
CA VAL A 114 -21.53 -1.89 -19.16
C VAL A 114 -22.73 -2.82 -19.36
N SER A 115 -23.71 -2.42 -20.18
CA SER A 115 -24.88 -3.26 -20.49
C SER A 115 -24.51 -4.61 -21.11
N ASP A 116 -23.54 -4.61 -22.03
CA ASP A 116 -23.07 -5.84 -22.65
C ASP A 116 -22.28 -6.71 -21.66
N ILE A 117 -21.40 -6.12 -20.84
CA ILE A 117 -20.66 -6.84 -19.80
C ILE A 117 -21.62 -7.45 -18.78
N VAL A 118 -22.66 -6.72 -18.37
CA VAL A 118 -23.73 -7.21 -17.49
C VAL A 118 -24.38 -8.46 -18.09
N THR A 119 -24.66 -8.45 -19.39
CA THR A 119 -25.24 -9.60 -20.10
C THR A 119 -24.29 -10.80 -20.14
N MET A 120 -22.98 -10.57 -20.31
CA MET A 120 -21.96 -11.63 -20.37
C MET A 120 -21.48 -12.11 -19.00
N LEU A 121 -21.82 -11.41 -17.91
CA LEU A 121 -21.28 -11.64 -16.58
C LEU A 121 -21.51 -13.06 -16.05
N PRO A 122 -22.69 -13.70 -16.22
CA PRO A 122 -22.90 -15.09 -15.81
C PRO A 122 -21.91 -16.06 -16.48
N ASP A 123 -21.71 -15.92 -17.79
CA ASP A 123 -20.79 -16.76 -18.55
C ASP A 123 -19.33 -16.53 -18.13
N ILE A 124 -18.93 -15.27 -17.89
CA ILE A 124 -17.57 -14.93 -17.43
C ILE A 124 -17.27 -15.57 -16.06
N GLN A 125 -18.28 -15.64 -15.20
CA GLN A 125 -18.16 -16.21 -13.85
C GLN A 125 -18.11 -17.72 -13.84
N ASP A 126 -18.84 -18.37 -14.74
CA ASP A 126 -18.85 -19.84 -14.85
C ASP A 126 -17.55 -20.38 -15.46
N GLN A 127 -16.67 -19.51 -15.98
CA GLN A 127 -15.35 -19.91 -16.47
C GLN A 127 -14.42 -20.32 -15.31
N PRO A 128 -13.84 -21.54 -15.35
CA PRO A 128 -13.09 -22.09 -14.22
C PRO A 128 -11.76 -21.36 -13.96
N ASN A 129 -11.19 -20.68 -14.97
CA ASN A 129 -9.99 -19.86 -14.90
C ASN A 129 -10.24 -18.42 -14.39
N ASN A 130 -11.50 -18.07 -14.10
CA ASN A 130 -11.88 -16.81 -13.46
C ASN A 130 -12.31 -17.04 -12.01
N LYS A 131 -11.84 -16.20 -11.07
CA LYS A 131 -12.19 -16.30 -9.64
C LYS A 131 -12.38 -14.96 -8.97
N VAL A 132 -13.34 -14.91 -8.06
CA VAL A 132 -13.54 -13.84 -7.07
C VAL A 132 -13.34 -14.47 -5.70
N GLN A 133 -12.35 -14.00 -4.94
CA GLN A 133 -11.90 -14.66 -3.73
C GLN A 133 -11.69 -13.66 -2.59
N GLU A 134 -12.06 -14.08 -1.39
CA GLU A 134 -11.87 -13.29 -0.17
C GLU A 134 -10.45 -13.48 0.34
N PHE A 135 -9.67 -12.39 0.40
CA PHE A 135 -8.22 -12.51 0.57
C PHE A 135 -7.80 -12.95 1.98
N ASN A 136 -8.58 -12.58 3.00
CA ASN A 136 -8.33 -12.94 4.41
C ASN A 136 -8.52 -14.45 4.73
N LYS A 137 -9.04 -15.26 3.80
CA LYS A 137 -9.20 -16.71 3.99
C LYS A 137 -7.90 -17.47 3.81
N PHE A 138 -6.84 -16.81 3.32
CA PHE A 138 -5.59 -17.44 2.92
C PHE A 138 -4.42 -17.12 3.86
N LEU A 139 -4.66 -16.65 5.09
CA LEU A 139 -3.64 -16.23 6.07
C LEU A 139 -2.51 -17.25 6.36
N GLY A 140 -2.63 -18.49 5.88
CA GLY A 140 -1.61 -19.54 6.00
C GLY A 140 -0.72 -19.78 4.76
N GLY A 141 -0.86 -19.05 3.64
CA GLY A 141 0.03 -19.20 2.49
C GLY A 141 -0.62 -19.06 1.11
N ARG A 142 -0.43 -20.09 0.25
CA ARG A 142 -0.80 -20.08 -1.17
C ARG A 142 -2.27 -19.72 -1.38
N VAL A 143 -2.51 -18.70 -2.19
CA VAL A 143 -3.85 -18.13 -2.42
C VAL A 143 -4.67 -18.99 -3.37
N ASP A 144 -4.02 -19.61 -4.36
CA ASP A 144 -4.71 -20.41 -5.37
C ASP A 144 -4.95 -21.85 -4.88
N SER A 145 -6.20 -22.32 -5.00
CA SER A 145 -6.55 -23.73 -4.77
C SER A 145 -6.00 -24.64 -5.87
N ASP A 146 -5.92 -25.95 -5.61
CA ASP A 146 -5.47 -26.91 -6.62
C ASP A 146 -6.44 -26.98 -7.82
N ASP A 147 -7.75 -26.92 -7.56
CA ASP A 147 -8.77 -26.89 -8.62
C ASP A 147 -8.63 -25.66 -9.52
N TYR A 148 -8.42 -24.49 -8.90
CA TYR A 148 -8.21 -23.27 -9.67
C TYR A 148 -6.90 -23.33 -10.45
N THR A 149 -5.84 -23.83 -9.83
CA THR A 149 -4.54 -24.05 -10.50
C THR A 149 -4.67 -24.97 -11.71
N ALA A 150 -5.44 -26.05 -11.61
CA ALA A 150 -5.70 -26.94 -12.75
C ALA A 150 -6.45 -26.22 -13.87
N ALA A 151 -7.42 -25.36 -13.54
CA ALA A 151 -8.11 -24.53 -14.51
C ALA A 151 -7.17 -23.53 -15.20
N LEU A 152 -6.24 -22.91 -14.48
CA LEU A 152 -5.20 -22.06 -15.06
C LEU A 152 -4.35 -22.85 -16.06
N GLY A 153 -3.92 -24.06 -15.70
CA GLY A 153 -3.12 -24.93 -16.56
C GLY A 153 -3.85 -25.38 -17.83
N MET A 154 -5.18 -25.52 -17.80
CA MET A 154 -5.98 -25.81 -18.99
C MET A 154 -6.17 -24.58 -19.87
N ALA A 155 -6.31 -23.39 -19.28
CA ALA A 155 -6.54 -22.15 -20.02
C ALA A 155 -5.25 -21.40 -20.43
N GLY A 156 -4.09 -21.81 -19.93
CA GLY A 156 -2.80 -21.10 -20.14
C GLY A 156 -2.66 -19.80 -19.33
N GLY A 157 -3.60 -19.53 -18.41
CA GLY A 157 -3.68 -18.30 -17.64
C GLY A 157 -5.04 -18.09 -16.99
N GLY A 158 -5.27 -16.93 -16.37
CA GLY A 158 -6.58 -16.59 -15.81
C GLY A 158 -6.63 -15.32 -14.96
N THR A 159 -7.85 -14.91 -14.62
CA THR A 159 -8.12 -13.68 -13.87
C THR A 159 -8.61 -13.97 -12.45
N ALA A 160 -8.01 -13.32 -11.46
CA ALA A 160 -8.45 -13.40 -10.07
C ALA A 160 -8.69 -12.00 -9.49
N VAL A 161 -9.83 -11.83 -8.80
CA VAL A 161 -10.15 -10.60 -8.05
C VAL A 161 -10.20 -10.92 -6.56
N HIS A 162 -9.38 -10.22 -5.80
CA HIS A 162 -9.25 -10.36 -4.35
C HIS A 162 -9.91 -9.19 -3.62
N PHE A 163 -10.80 -9.52 -2.69
CA PHE A 163 -11.56 -8.52 -1.93
C PHE A 163 -11.65 -8.87 -0.43
N ASP A 164 -12.25 -7.99 0.35
CA ASP A 164 -12.55 -8.16 1.77
C ASP A 164 -14.09 -8.19 2.01
N THR A 165 -14.57 -9.17 2.79
CA THR A 165 -15.98 -9.34 3.20
C THR A 165 -16.45 -8.34 4.24
N SER A 166 -15.54 -7.67 4.94
CA SER A 166 -15.91 -6.71 6.00
C SER A 166 -16.86 -5.61 5.50
N ASN A 167 -16.90 -5.39 4.19
CA ASN A 167 -17.90 -4.58 3.51
C ASN A 167 -18.88 -5.47 2.71
N PRO A 168 -20.16 -5.58 3.14
CA PRO A 168 -21.19 -6.38 2.46
C PRO A 168 -21.41 -6.00 0.99
N SER A 169 -21.15 -4.74 0.62
CA SER A 169 -21.28 -4.26 -0.77
C SER A 169 -20.26 -4.88 -1.75
N ASN A 170 -19.24 -5.58 -1.24
CA ASN A 170 -18.27 -6.29 -2.08
C ASN A 170 -18.77 -7.67 -2.52
N MET A 171 -19.80 -8.23 -1.87
CA MET A 171 -20.23 -9.62 -2.07
C MET A 171 -21.72 -9.75 -2.36
N THR A 172 -22.04 -9.76 -3.65
CA THR A 172 -23.30 -10.36 -4.12
C THR A 172 -23.04 -11.00 -5.47
N ALA A 173 -23.27 -12.32 -5.56
CA ALA A 173 -23.21 -13.02 -6.82
C ALA A 173 -24.39 -12.58 -7.72
N PRO A 174 -24.19 -12.37 -9.03
CA PRO A 174 -25.25 -11.90 -9.91
C PRO A 174 -26.39 -12.90 -10.13
N ARG A 175 -26.22 -14.17 -9.73
CA ARG A 175 -27.22 -15.22 -9.97
C ARG A 175 -28.59 -14.90 -9.36
N ALA A 176 -28.64 -14.04 -8.34
CA ALA A 176 -29.88 -13.52 -7.76
C ALA A 176 -30.49 -12.31 -8.53
N ALA A 177 -29.69 -11.58 -9.31
CA ALA A 177 -30.11 -10.37 -10.02
C ALA A 177 -30.67 -10.64 -11.43
N PHE A 178 -30.34 -11.79 -12.03
CA PHE A 178 -30.70 -12.15 -13.41
C PHE A 178 -31.82 -13.19 -13.53
N ALA A 179 -32.40 -13.63 -12.42
CA ALA A 179 -33.59 -14.47 -12.46
C ALA A 179 -34.77 -13.61 -12.93
N SER A 180 -35.14 -13.73 -14.21
CA SER A 180 -36.39 -13.19 -14.73
C SER A 180 -37.55 -13.84 -13.99
N ASP A 181 -38.41 -12.97 -13.47
CA ASP A 181 -39.71 -13.22 -12.88
C ASP A 181 -40.55 -14.22 -13.71
N ASP A 182 -40.46 -15.51 -13.39
CA ASP A 182 -41.44 -16.52 -13.79
C ASP A 182 -41.29 -17.78 -12.93
N THR A 183 -41.79 -17.75 -11.69
CA THR A 183 -42.37 -18.91 -10.99
C THR A 183 -42.87 -18.54 -9.59
N LEU A 184 -44.19 -18.50 -9.44
CA LEU A 184 -44.91 -18.50 -8.17
C LEU A 184 -44.70 -19.84 -7.43
N VAL A 185 -43.71 -19.95 -6.54
CA VAL A 185 -43.80 -20.78 -5.33
C VAL A 185 -42.95 -20.16 -4.22
N ALA A 186 -43.61 -19.66 -3.18
CA ALA A 186 -42.96 -19.21 -1.95
C ALA A 186 -42.31 -20.38 -1.19
N PRO A 187 -41.19 -20.14 -0.52
CA PRO A 187 -41.08 -20.52 0.87
C PRO A 187 -40.82 -19.28 1.75
N ASN A 188 -41.66 -19.15 2.77
CA ASN A 188 -41.46 -18.27 3.91
C ASN A 188 -40.06 -18.48 4.52
N GLU A 189 -39.23 -17.43 4.48
CA GLU A 189 -38.42 -17.01 5.63
C GLU A 189 -37.93 -15.58 5.37
N THR A 190 -38.68 -14.63 5.92
CA THR A 190 -38.32 -13.21 5.98
C THR A 190 -37.11 -13.01 6.89
N LEU A 191 -35.90 -13.09 6.32
CA LEU A 191 -34.78 -12.30 6.82
C LEU A 191 -34.78 -10.98 6.05
N ALA A 192 -35.61 -10.05 6.52
CA ALA A 192 -35.48 -8.65 6.15
C ALA A 192 -34.09 -8.17 6.60
N LEU A 193 -33.15 -8.10 5.66
CA LEU A 193 -31.96 -7.28 5.79
C LEU A 193 -32.46 -5.85 5.99
N SER A 194 -32.39 -5.37 7.23
CA SER A 194 -32.72 -3.99 7.56
C SER A 194 -31.92 -3.05 6.66
N GLU A 195 -32.61 -2.28 5.83
CA GLU A 195 -32.08 -1.19 5.00
C GLU A 195 -31.59 0.00 5.83
N ASN A 196 -30.75 -0.24 6.84
CA ASN A 196 -29.85 0.80 7.33
C ASN A 196 -28.69 0.86 6.33
N ARG A 197 -28.93 1.49 5.19
CA ARG A 197 -27.90 1.87 4.22
C ARG A 197 -26.99 2.89 4.89
N VAL A 198 -26.00 2.39 5.62
CA VAL A 198 -24.80 3.17 5.94
C VAL A 198 -24.13 3.42 4.59
N GLU A 199 -24.21 4.64 4.08
CA GLU A 199 -23.37 5.11 2.98
C GLU A 199 -21.92 4.70 3.33
N PRO A 200 -21.25 3.85 2.52
CA PRO A 200 -19.87 3.50 2.80
C PRO A 200 -19.05 4.79 2.76
N ALA A 201 -18.35 5.09 3.86
CA ALA A 201 -17.38 6.18 3.87
C ALA A 201 -16.42 5.98 2.69
N ALA A 202 -16.21 7.03 1.88
CA ALA A 202 -15.29 6.96 0.76
C ALA A 202 -13.92 6.43 1.24
N ASN A 203 -13.37 5.44 0.55
CA ASN A 203 -12.06 4.92 0.87
C ASN A 203 -11.04 6.04 0.71
N GLY A 204 -10.36 6.41 1.79
CA GLY A 204 -9.21 7.31 1.70
C GLY A 204 -8.11 6.65 0.88
N THR A 205 -7.48 7.40 -0.02
CA THR A 205 -6.37 6.90 -0.86
C THR A 205 -5.19 6.42 0.01
N LYS A 206 -4.61 5.27 -0.35
CA LYS A 206 -3.46 4.67 0.34
C LYS A 206 -2.31 4.41 -0.62
N ARG A 207 -1.10 4.75 -0.20
CA ARG A 207 0.10 4.33 -0.92
C ARG A 207 0.38 2.85 -0.67
N ILE A 208 0.49 2.07 -1.74
CA ILE A 208 0.75 0.65 -1.72
C ILE A 208 2.06 0.38 -2.46
N ARG A 209 2.94 -0.43 -1.85
CA ARG A 209 4.14 -0.95 -2.49
C ARG A 209 4.13 -2.47 -2.46
N LEU A 210 4.17 -3.10 -3.62
CA LEU A 210 4.25 -4.55 -3.80
C LEU A 210 5.58 -4.89 -4.45
N VAL A 211 6.23 -5.94 -3.95
CA VAL A 211 7.50 -6.45 -4.50
C VAL A 211 7.41 -7.96 -4.74
N MET A 212 8.11 -8.43 -5.77
CA MET A 212 8.32 -9.86 -6.03
C MET A 212 9.56 -10.32 -5.27
N THR A 213 9.44 -11.39 -4.49
CA THR A 213 10.51 -11.79 -3.55
C THR A 213 11.21 -13.08 -3.97
N ARG A 214 10.44 -14.08 -4.43
CA ARG A 214 10.95 -15.38 -4.83
C ARG A 214 9.95 -16.11 -5.71
N PHE A 215 10.44 -17.12 -6.42
CA PHE A 215 9.58 -18.06 -7.12
C PHE A 215 10.08 -19.50 -6.98
N LYS A 216 9.15 -20.46 -7.09
CA LYS A 216 9.42 -21.89 -7.06
C LYS A 216 8.97 -22.51 -8.37
N CYS A 217 9.84 -23.31 -8.99
CA CYS A 217 9.45 -24.18 -10.10
C CYS A 217 8.88 -25.48 -9.52
N HIS A 218 7.60 -25.75 -9.73
CA HIS A 218 6.99 -27.03 -9.36
C HIS A 218 7.18 -28.07 -10.46
N LYS A 219 7.12 -27.64 -11.71
CA LYS A 219 7.27 -28.48 -12.90
C LYS A 219 7.92 -27.65 -14.00
N ARG A 220 9.07 -28.10 -14.49
CA ARG A 220 9.74 -27.50 -15.65
C ARG A 220 8.97 -27.73 -16.95
N SER A 221 9.32 -27.01 -18.02
CA SER A 221 8.73 -27.27 -19.34
C SER A 221 9.13 -28.66 -19.85
N SER A 222 8.34 -29.22 -20.78
CA SER A 222 8.67 -30.53 -21.38
C SER A 222 9.74 -30.45 -22.48
N GLU A 223 10.35 -29.29 -22.68
CA GLU A 223 11.24 -29.03 -23.81
C GLU A 223 12.68 -29.46 -23.53
N TRP A 224 13.45 -29.66 -24.61
CA TRP A 224 14.84 -30.12 -24.52
C TRP A 224 15.78 -28.91 -24.43
N GLY A 225 16.15 -28.50 -23.23
CA GLY A 225 17.01 -27.33 -23.03
C GLY A 225 17.29 -26.99 -21.57
N LYS A 226 17.82 -25.79 -21.34
CA LYS A 226 17.89 -25.17 -20.01
C LYS A 226 16.71 -24.19 -19.91
N ASP A 227 15.84 -24.37 -18.92
CA ASP A 227 14.76 -23.40 -18.65
C ASP A 227 15.35 -22.15 -17.97
N GLU A 228 15.53 -21.07 -18.74
CA GLU A 228 16.02 -19.78 -18.25
C GLU A 228 14.83 -18.87 -17.94
N ILE A 229 14.33 -18.94 -16.71
CA ILE A 229 13.11 -18.23 -16.33
C ILE A 229 13.35 -16.74 -16.11
N TYR A 230 12.48 -15.91 -16.68
CA TYR A 230 12.33 -14.49 -16.36
C TYR A 230 10.84 -14.11 -16.27
N TRP A 231 10.57 -12.93 -15.71
CA TRP A 231 9.22 -12.46 -15.45
C TRP A 231 8.99 -11.09 -16.06
N THR A 232 7.80 -10.87 -16.61
CA THR A 232 7.33 -9.54 -16.99
C THR A 232 6.19 -9.09 -16.08
N ARG A 233 6.11 -7.77 -15.86
CA ARG A 233 5.10 -7.19 -14.97
C ARG A 233 4.63 -5.81 -15.40
N SER A 234 3.34 -5.57 -15.18
CA SER A 234 2.69 -4.27 -15.25
C SER A 234 1.66 -4.18 -14.14
N ALA A 235 1.45 -3.00 -13.59
CA ALA A 235 0.44 -2.75 -12.56
C ALA A 235 -0.08 -1.32 -12.67
N VAL A 236 -1.36 -1.15 -12.39
CA VAL A 236 -2.07 0.12 -12.50
C VAL A 236 -3.15 0.21 -11.41
N SER A 237 -3.25 1.36 -10.75
CA SER A 237 -4.32 1.66 -9.81
C SER A 237 -5.42 2.55 -10.40
N ASP A 238 -6.56 2.59 -9.72
CA ASP A 238 -7.67 3.48 -10.01
C ASP A 238 -7.35 4.98 -9.86
N THR A 239 -6.25 5.33 -9.22
CA THR A 239 -5.74 6.72 -9.17
C THR A 239 -4.85 7.08 -10.38
N GLY A 240 -4.64 6.15 -11.31
CA GLY A 240 -3.80 6.33 -12.50
C GLY A 240 -2.30 6.18 -12.23
N ASP A 241 -1.90 5.80 -11.02
CA ASP A 241 -0.52 5.42 -10.73
C ASP A 241 -0.22 4.06 -11.37
N LYS A 242 0.98 3.93 -11.93
CA LYS A 242 1.41 2.73 -12.65
C LYS A 242 2.80 2.30 -12.23
N PHE A 243 3.12 1.04 -12.48
CA PHE A 243 4.49 0.55 -12.38
C PHE A 243 5.46 1.46 -13.15
N SER A 244 6.52 1.90 -12.47
CA SER A 244 7.60 2.71 -13.03
C SER A 244 8.92 1.95 -12.91
N GLY A 245 9.42 1.39 -14.01
CA GLY A 245 10.68 0.64 -14.04
C GLY A 245 10.83 -0.20 -15.31
N ASP A 246 11.87 -1.03 -15.37
CA ASP A 246 11.98 -2.05 -16.42
C ASP A 246 10.94 -3.15 -16.14
N PRO A 247 9.97 -3.39 -17.05
CA PRO A 247 8.93 -4.39 -16.83
C PRO A 247 9.48 -5.82 -16.86
N ILE A 248 10.72 -6.03 -17.31
CA ILE A 248 11.35 -7.35 -17.43
C ILE A 248 12.34 -7.54 -16.28
N THR A 249 12.30 -8.69 -15.60
CA THR A 249 13.37 -9.07 -14.66
C THR A 249 14.60 -9.55 -15.42
N ARG A 250 15.74 -9.70 -14.73
CA ARG A 250 16.81 -10.54 -15.27
C ARG A 250 16.34 -12.00 -15.40
N GLU A 251 17.11 -12.77 -16.14
CA GLU A 251 17.03 -14.23 -16.15
C GLU A 251 17.56 -14.82 -14.83
N TYR A 252 16.91 -15.87 -14.35
CA TYR A 252 17.27 -16.57 -13.11
C TYR A 252 18.08 -17.85 -13.34
N GLY A 253 18.63 -18.00 -14.55
CA GLY A 253 19.49 -19.11 -14.97
C GLY A 253 18.74 -20.43 -15.07
N SER A 254 19.48 -21.55 -15.20
CA SER A 254 18.88 -22.87 -15.41
C SER A 254 18.06 -23.34 -14.21
N ILE A 255 16.75 -23.44 -14.39
CA ILE A 255 15.76 -23.86 -13.39
C ILE A 255 15.42 -25.35 -13.55
N ARG A 256 15.25 -26.06 -12.44
CA ARG A 256 14.75 -27.43 -12.40
C ARG A 256 13.47 -27.55 -11.58
N SER A 257 12.67 -28.57 -11.84
CA SER A 257 11.53 -28.91 -10.98
C SER A 257 11.98 -29.07 -9.52
N GLY A 258 11.34 -28.35 -8.62
CA GLY A 258 11.65 -28.27 -7.19
C GLY A 258 12.50 -27.05 -6.80
N ASP A 259 13.16 -26.38 -7.75
CA ASP A 259 14.04 -25.25 -7.45
C ASP A 259 13.25 -24.06 -6.89
N LEU A 260 13.82 -23.45 -5.85
CA LEU A 260 13.42 -22.16 -5.30
C LEU A 260 14.48 -21.13 -5.67
N ARG A 261 14.08 -19.98 -6.22
CA ARG A 261 14.97 -18.88 -6.58
C ARG A 261 14.51 -17.59 -5.91
N GLN A 262 15.48 -16.82 -5.42
CA GLN A 262 15.24 -15.49 -4.90
C GLN A 262 15.25 -14.48 -6.06
N MET A 263 14.31 -13.54 -6.01
CA MET A 263 14.32 -12.36 -6.87
C MET A 263 15.43 -11.41 -6.41
N ASP A 264 15.75 -10.44 -7.25
CA ASP A 264 16.67 -9.38 -6.83
C ASP A 264 16.00 -8.51 -5.77
N ALA A 265 16.79 -8.05 -4.81
CA ALA A 265 16.27 -7.26 -3.69
C ALA A 265 15.54 -6.01 -4.22
N GLY A 266 14.28 -5.85 -3.81
CA GLY A 266 13.48 -4.70 -4.21
C GLY A 266 12.93 -4.78 -5.65
N THR A 267 12.73 -5.97 -6.22
CA THR A 267 12.04 -6.14 -7.51
C THR A 267 10.58 -5.66 -7.39
N VAL A 268 10.35 -4.37 -7.67
CA VAL A 268 9.05 -3.70 -7.48
C VAL A 268 8.04 -4.20 -8.50
N LEU A 269 6.86 -4.58 -8.03
CA LEU A 269 5.68 -4.90 -8.83
C LEU A 269 4.77 -3.67 -8.99
N PHE A 270 4.59 -2.91 -7.91
CA PHE A 270 3.81 -1.67 -7.88
C PHE A 270 4.31 -0.76 -6.74
N ASP A 271 4.33 0.55 -6.96
CA ASP A 271 4.55 1.56 -5.91
C ASP A 271 3.75 2.81 -6.30
N GLY A 272 2.64 3.06 -5.63
CA GLY A 272 1.74 4.14 -5.99
C GLY A 272 0.52 4.21 -5.08
N GLN A 273 -0.32 5.21 -5.32
CA GLN A 273 -1.59 5.41 -4.65
C GLN A 273 -2.64 4.43 -5.18
N VAL A 274 -3.52 3.97 -4.29
CA VAL A 274 -4.68 3.13 -4.59
C VAL A 274 -5.84 3.67 -3.77
N GLN A 275 -6.97 3.96 -4.39
CA GLN A 275 -8.16 4.41 -3.68
C GLN A 275 -9.14 3.25 -3.50
N ASP A 276 -9.51 2.58 -4.59
CA ASP A 276 -10.45 1.47 -4.59
C ASP A 276 -9.87 0.17 -5.14
N ALA A 277 -9.06 0.23 -6.20
CA ALA A 277 -8.63 -0.96 -6.93
C ALA A 277 -7.22 -0.88 -7.52
N LEU A 278 -6.50 -2.00 -7.44
CA LEU A 278 -5.21 -2.21 -8.10
C LEU A 278 -5.33 -3.42 -9.02
N ALA A 279 -5.00 -3.26 -10.31
CA ALA A 279 -4.88 -4.36 -11.26
C ALA A 279 -3.40 -4.61 -11.58
N ILE A 280 -3.03 -5.89 -11.67
CA ILE A 280 -1.66 -6.35 -11.92
C ILE A 280 -1.70 -7.39 -13.03
N PHE A 281 -0.81 -7.23 -14.00
CA PHE A 281 -0.58 -8.19 -15.08
C PHE A 281 0.84 -8.74 -14.97
N ILE A 282 0.97 -10.06 -14.82
CA ILE A 282 2.26 -10.74 -14.63
C ILE A 282 2.36 -11.90 -15.62
N GLN A 283 3.55 -12.11 -16.15
CA GLN A 283 3.83 -13.26 -17.00
C GLN A 283 5.13 -13.95 -16.60
N CYS A 284 5.14 -15.26 -16.77
CA CYS A 284 6.32 -16.11 -16.63
C CYS A 284 6.76 -16.54 -18.02
N TRP A 285 8.05 -16.35 -18.32
CA TRP A 285 8.65 -16.67 -19.60
C TRP A 285 9.83 -17.63 -19.42
N GLU A 286 10.01 -18.49 -20.42
CA GLU A 286 11.24 -19.24 -20.63
C GLU A 286 12.05 -18.52 -21.71
N ALA A 287 13.25 -18.04 -21.35
CA ALA A 287 14.18 -17.44 -22.30
C ALA A 287 14.81 -18.52 -23.17
N ASP A 288 14.78 -18.28 -24.47
CA ASP A 288 15.52 -19.03 -25.49
C ASP A 288 16.69 -18.17 -26.01
N ASN A 289 17.17 -18.44 -27.23
CA ASN A 289 18.14 -17.57 -27.92
C ASN A 289 17.52 -16.21 -28.33
N SER A 290 16.98 -15.46 -27.38
CA SER A 290 16.30 -14.18 -27.59
C SER A 290 17.32 -13.05 -27.86
N SER A 291 16.98 -12.21 -28.83
CA SER A 291 17.83 -11.07 -29.21
C SER A 291 17.51 -9.81 -28.39
N THR A 292 18.42 -8.84 -28.34
CA THR A 292 18.15 -7.52 -27.73
C THR A 292 16.87 -6.87 -28.27
N LYS A 293 16.60 -7.05 -29.57
CA LYS A 293 15.41 -6.52 -30.24
C LYS A 293 14.11 -7.11 -29.68
N TRP A 294 14.10 -8.40 -29.31
CA TRP A 294 12.94 -9.02 -28.67
C TRP A 294 12.61 -8.34 -27.34
N TYR A 295 13.61 -8.15 -26.49
CA TYR A 295 13.44 -7.48 -25.20
C TYR A 295 12.97 -6.02 -25.34
N GLU A 296 13.35 -5.31 -26.41
CA GLU A 296 12.82 -3.98 -26.72
C GLU A 296 11.34 -4.02 -27.12
N ASP A 297 10.96 -4.97 -27.98
CA ASP A 297 9.59 -5.11 -28.46
C ASP A 297 8.65 -5.61 -27.35
N LEU A 298 9.12 -6.50 -26.46
CA LEU A 298 8.41 -6.91 -25.26
C LEU A 298 8.20 -5.73 -24.28
N ARG A 299 9.18 -4.84 -24.09
CA ARG A 299 8.99 -3.62 -23.28
C ARG A 299 7.91 -2.70 -23.86
N LYS A 300 7.86 -2.56 -25.19
CA LYS A 300 6.80 -1.79 -25.87
C LYS A 300 5.43 -2.43 -25.65
N ALA A 301 5.35 -3.76 -25.71
CA ALA A 301 4.13 -4.51 -25.39
C ALA A 301 3.65 -4.19 -23.97
N MET A 302 4.54 -4.29 -22.98
CA MET A 302 4.22 -4.04 -21.58
C MET A 302 3.84 -2.58 -21.31
N ASP A 303 4.47 -1.60 -21.97
CA ASP A 303 4.06 -0.19 -21.87
C ASP A 303 2.68 0.04 -22.51
N ALA A 304 2.40 -0.58 -23.67
CA ALA A 304 1.09 -0.52 -24.31
C ALA A 304 -0.02 -1.11 -23.44
N ILE A 305 0.23 -2.29 -22.84
CA ILE A 305 -0.66 -2.94 -21.87
C ILE A 305 -0.90 -2.00 -20.67
N SER A 306 0.15 -1.42 -20.10
CA SER A 306 0.06 -0.49 -18.96
C SER A 306 -0.77 0.76 -19.28
N LYS A 307 -0.57 1.35 -20.47
CA LYS A 307 -1.34 2.52 -20.93
C LYS A 307 -2.82 2.17 -21.14
N GLY A 308 -3.09 0.99 -21.73
CA GLY A 308 -4.44 0.46 -21.88
C GLY A 308 -5.13 0.29 -20.52
N PHE A 309 -4.50 -0.43 -19.59
CA PHE A 309 -5.01 -0.59 -18.22
C PHE A 309 -5.22 0.75 -17.50
N LYS A 310 -4.32 1.72 -17.67
CA LYS A 310 -4.44 3.06 -17.06
C LYS A 310 -5.65 3.82 -17.56
N ALA A 311 -5.76 4.00 -18.87
CA ALA A 311 -6.91 4.69 -19.45
C ALA A 311 -8.24 4.02 -19.07
N TRP A 312 -8.19 2.71 -18.85
CA TRP A 312 -9.31 1.88 -18.46
C TRP A 312 -9.67 1.97 -16.97
N LEU A 313 -8.68 2.08 -16.07
CA LEU A 313 -8.88 2.28 -14.62
C LEU A 313 -9.15 3.75 -14.25
N GLU A 314 -8.68 4.74 -15.01
CA GLU A 314 -9.10 6.14 -14.83
C GLU A 314 -10.62 6.32 -15.05
N GLN A 315 -11.23 5.44 -15.86
CA GLN A 315 -12.67 5.39 -16.08
C GLN A 315 -13.41 4.56 -15.02
N TYR A 316 -12.70 3.93 -14.08
CA TYR A 316 -13.26 3.00 -13.10
C TYR A 316 -14.41 3.62 -12.29
N GLY A 317 -14.26 4.85 -11.81
CA GLY A 317 -15.33 5.54 -11.07
C GLY A 317 -16.61 5.70 -11.88
N GLN A 318 -16.49 6.03 -13.17
CA GLN A 318 -17.63 6.15 -14.08
C GLN A 318 -18.27 4.78 -14.38
N VAL A 319 -17.43 3.77 -14.61
CA VAL A 319 -17.85 2.40 -14.89
C VAL A 319 -18.60 1.80 -13.70
N ILE A 320 -18.08 1.97 -12.49
CA ILE A 320 -18.76 1.52 -11.26
C ILE A 320 -20.08 2.26 -11.05
N ALA A 321 -20.11 3.58 -11.27
CA ALA A 321 -21.36 4.33 -11.18
C ALA A 321 -22.42 3.80 -12.16
N GLU A 322 -22.02 3.45 -13.38
CA GLU A 322 -22.92 2.89 -14.39
C GLU A 322 -23.36 1.46 -14.04
N PHE A 323 -22.45 0.61 -13.57
CA PHE A 323 -22.81 -0.70 -13.01
C PHE A 323 -23.78 -0.58 -11.84
N GLN A 324 -23.68 0.47 -11.03
CA GLN A 324 -24.58 0.68 -9.90
C GLN A 324 -26.00 1.04 -10.34
N LYS A 325 -26.15 1.74 -11.48
CA LYS A 325 -27.47 2.02 -12.08
C LYS A 325 -28.13 0.74 -12.57
N GLN A 326 -27.37 -0.13 -13.22
CA GLN A 326 -27.91 -1.34 -13.87
C GLN A 326 -28.03 -2.54 -12.92
N LEU A 327 -27.08 -2.68 -11.98
CA LEU A 327 -26.98 -3.79 -11.03
C LEU A 327 -26.71 -3.26 -9.60
N PRO A 328 -27.69 -2.62 -8.95
CA PRO A 328 -27.49 -1.98 -7.63
C PRO A 328 -27.18 -2.99 -6.53
N ILE A 329 -27.57 -4.26 -6.72
CA ILE A 329 -27.40 -5.33 -5.73
C ILE A 329 -26.14 -6.18 -5.94
N VAL A 330 -25.46 -6.08 -7.09
CA VAL A 330 -24.27 -6.92 -7.39
C VAL A 330 -23.02 -6.35 -6.74
N GLY A 331 -22.21 -7.23 -6.13
CA GLY A 331 -21.01 -6.80 -5.40
C GLY A 331 -19.90 -6.26 -6.30
N ASN A 332 -19.14 -5.27 -5.81
CA ASN A 332 -18.08 -4.60 -6.57
C ASN A 332 -17.01 -5.56 -7.12
N ALA A 333 -16.67 -6.63 -6.40
CA ALA A 333 -15.68 -7.60 -6.86
C ALA A 333 -16.08 -8.31 -8.16
N TYR A 334 -17.37 -8.58 -8.35
CA TYR A 334 -17.88 -9.21 -9.58
C TYR A 334 -17.98 -8.21 -10.74
N LYS A 335 -18.29 -6.94 -10.45
CA LYS A 335 -18.22 -5.84 -11.44
C LYS A 335 -16.78 -5.68 -11.96
N ILE A 336 -15.81 -5.66 -11.05
CA ILE A 336 -14.37 -5.66 -11.37
C ILE A 336 -14.01 -6.89 -12.21
N LEU A 337 -14.47 -8.09 -11.84
CA LEU A 337 -14.19 -9.31 -12.61
C LEU A 337 -14.70 -9.20 -14.04
N GLY A 338 -15.97 -8.84 -14.24
CA GLY A 338 -16.56 -8.68 -15.56
C GLY A 338 -15.80 -7.66 -16.40
N TYR A 339 -15.45 -6.54 -15.78
CA TYR A 339 -14.65 -5.49 -16.41
C TYR A 339 -13.27 -6.06 -16.80
N ILE A 340 -12.45 -6.55 -15.87
CA ILE A 340 -11.05 -6.97 -16.14
C ILE A 340 -10.97 -8.18 -17.08
N SER A 341 -11.87 -9.16 -16.95
CA SER A 341 -11.80 -10.39 -17.74
C SER A 341 -11.99 -10.11 -19.23
N THR A 342 -12.84 -9.15 -19.60
CA THR A 342 -13.04 -8.73 -21.00
C THR A 342 -11.87 -7.94 -21.59
N ALA A 343 -10.96 -7.43 -20.77
CA ALA A 343 -9.74 -6.76 -21.22
C ALA A 343 -8.59 -7.74 -21.52
N THR A 344 -8.66 -8.95 -20.95
CA THR A 344 -7.56 -9.94 -21.01
C THR A 344 -7.15 -10.28 -22.44
N GLN A 345 -8.10 -10.43 -23.38
CA GLN A 345 -7.78 -10.77 -24.77
C GLN A 345 -7.12 -9.63 -25.56
N ILE A 346 -7.33 -8.38 -25.17
CA ILE A 346 -6.57 -7.26 -25.74
C ILE A 346 -5.10 -7.40 -25.38
N PHE A 347 -4.81 -7.78 -24.14
CA PHE A 347 -3.43 -7.97 -23.68
C PHE A 347 -2.79 -9.16 -24.37
N ALA A 348 -3.47 -10.31 -24.42
CA ALA A 348 -3.00 -11.49 -25.16
C ALA A 348 -2.68 -11.16 -26.63
N TRP A 349 -3.53 -10.37 -27.29
CA TRP A 349 -3.29 -9.93 -28.66
C TRP A 349 -2.14 -8.93 -28.79
N LEU A 350 -2.03 -7.95 -27.89
CA LEU A 350 -0.89 -7.04 -27.85
C LEU A 350 0.42 -7.81 -27.66
N LEU A 351 0.43 -8.83 -26.81
CA LEU A 351 1.59 -9.70 -26.62
C LEU A 351 1.92 -10.47 -27.88
N ASP A 352 0.95 -11.10 -28.52
CA ASP A 352 1.15 -11.88 -29.76
C ASP A 352 1.74 -11.00 -30.89
N LYS A 353 1.37 -9.70 -30.96
CA LYS A 353 1.98 -8.76 -31.90
C LYS A 353 3.49 -8.62 -31.72
N PHE A 354 3.94 -8.53 -30.48
CA PHE A 354 5.34 -8.28 -30.18
C PHE A 354 6.13 -9.58 -29.96
N ARG A 355 5.44 -10.73 -29.83
CA ARG A 355 6.02 -12.05 -29.52
C ARG A 355 6.99 -12.53 -30.60
N ASN A 356 8.16 -13.02 -30.17
CA ASN A 356 9.04 -13.86 -30.98
C ASN A 356 9.96 -14.72 -30.07
N HIS A 357 10.32 -15.91 -30.55
CA HIS A 357 11.31 -16.89 -30.07
C HIS A 357 11.28 -17.37 -28.60
N ASP A 358 10.75 -16.62 -27.63
CA ASP A 358 10.58 -17.11 -26.26
C ASP A 358 9.20 -17.70 -26.03
N ASP A 359 9.14 -18.70 -25.15
CA ASP A 359 7.91 -19.38 -24.80
C ASP A 359 7.29 -18.81 -23.52
N LEU A 360 6.14 -18.17 -23.72
CA LEU A 360 5.26 -17.78 -22.64
C LEU A 360 4.82 -19.05 -21.89
N VAL A 361 5.22 -19.16 -20.63
CA VAL A 361 4.79 -20.24 -19.76
C VAL A 361 3.34 -19.99 -19.37
N ALA A 362 3.06 -18.86 -18.73
CA ALA A 362 1.71 -18.51 -18.29
C ALA A 362 1.57 -17.00 -18.07
N GLU A 363 0.34 -16.51 -18.22
CA GLU A 363 -0.05 -15.15 -17.88
C GLU A 363 -1.14 -15.11 -16.81
N ARG A 364 -1.10 -14.08 -15.95
CA ARG A 364 -2.06 -13.88 -14.87
C ARG A 364 -2.44 -12.42 -14.77
N THR A 365 -3.75 -12.18 -14.68
CA THR A 365 -4.29 -10.89 -14.27
C THR A 365 -4.83 -11.01 -12.86
N ILE A 366 -4.33 -10.20 -11.93
CA ILE A 366 -4.69 -10.24 -10.52
C ILE A 366 -5.13 -8.84 -10.11
N ALA A 367 -6.32 -8.74 -9.53
CA ALA A 367 -6.85 -7.48 -9.02
C ALA A 367 -7.10 -7.54 -7.53
N PHE A 368 -6.92 -6.40 -6.86
CA PHE A 368 -7.17 -6.27 -5.43
C PHE A 368 -8.03 -5.03 -5.17
N SER A 369 -9.04 -5.18 -4.31
CA SER A 369 -9.58 -4.01 -3.60
C SER A 369 -8.51 -3.39 -2.68
N GLN A 370 -8.63 -2.10 -2.36
CA GLN A 370 -7.72 -1.46 -1.41
C GLN A 370 -7.69 -2.17 -0.04
N GLN A 371 -8.82 -2.68 0.44
CA GLN A 371 -8.90 -3.44 1.70
C GLN A 371 -8.24 -4.83 1.58
N ALA A 372 -8.36 -5.51 0.45
CA ALA A 372 -7.62 -6.75 0.23
C ALA A 372 -6.10 -6.53 0.33
N LEU A 373 -5.60 -5.38 -0.14
CA LEU A 373 -4.17 -5.04 -0.02
C LEU A 373 -3.72 -4.84 1.43
N THR A 374 -4.62 -4.49 2.36
CA THR A 374 -4.25 -4.40 3.78
C THR A 374 -3.99 -5.76 4.40
N TRP A 375 -4.69 -6.80 3.94
CA TRP A 375 -4.55 -8.15 4.48
C TRP A 375 -3.17 -8.74 4.26
N PHE A 376 -2.41 -8.35 3.21
CA PHE A 376 -1.01 -8.76 3.05
C PHE A 376 -0.21 -8.61 4.35
N LEU A 377 -0.47 -7.58 5.16
CA LEU A 377 0.23 -7.31 6.40
C LEU A 377 -0.01 -8.36 7.49
N GLU A 378 -1.11 -9.08 7.41
CA GLU A 378 -1.47 -10.17 8.30
C GLU A 378 -0.88 -11.50 7.82
N PHE A 379 -0.49 -11.59 6.53
CA PHE A 379 0.16 -12.78 6.00
C PHE A 379 1.59 -12.94 6.52
N PRO A 380 2.09 -14.18 6.47
CA PRO A 380 3.48 -14.45 6.68
C PRO A 380 4.46 -13.64 5.86
N ASN A 381 5.36 -12.91 6.52
CA ASN A 381 6.38 -12.04 5.93
C ASN A 381 5.76 -10.91 5.09
N CYS A 382 4.51 -10.56 5.37
CA CYS A 382 3.67 -9.70 4.56
C CYS A 382 3.49 -10.21 3.11
N GLU A 383 3.55 -11.53 2.91
CA GLU A 383 3.75 -12.19 1.62
C GLU A 383 2.66 -13.23 1.32
N ALA A 384 2.17 -13.23 0.08
CA ALA A 384 1.24 -14.22 -0.45
C ALA A 384 1.79 -14.80 -1.75
N SER A 385 1.44 -16.06 -2.07
CA SER A 385 1.89 -16.71 -3.29
C SER A 385 0.76 -17.03 -4.27
N PHE A 386 1.10 -16.91 -5.56
CA PHE A 386 0.20 -17.06 -6.70
C PHE A 386 0.79 -18.04 -7.70
N MET A 387 -0.07 -18.88 -8.27
CA MET A 387 0.32 -19.94 -9.19
C MET A 387 0.25 -19.48 -10.65
N PHE A 388 1.24 -19.91 -11.42
CA PHE A 388 1.41 -19.71 -12.86
C PHE A 388 1.60 -21.09 -13.48
N ASP A 389 0.50 -21.70 -13.94
CA ASP A 389 0.51 -23.03 -14.56
C ASP A 389 0.26 -22.87 -16.07
N GLY A 390 1.30 -23.11 -16.85
CA GLY A 390 1.28 -23.10 -18.32
C GLY A 390 0.90 -24.45 -18.92
N GLY A 391 0.37 -25.38 -18.11
CA GLY A 391 0.12 -26.74 -18.54
C GLY A 391 1.44 -27.44 -18.90
N LYS A 392 1.71 -27.66 -20.19
CA LYS A 392 2.95 -28.32 -20.64
C LYS A 392 4.17 -27.40 -20.65
N GLY A 393 3.97 -26.08 -20.68
CA GLY A 393 5.06 -25.08 -20.68
C GLY A 393 5.73 -24.89 -19.32
N GLY A 394 5.19 -25.46 -18.24
CA GLY A 394 5.78 -25.39 -16.90
C GLY A 394 4.79 -24.89 -15.85
N LYS A 395 5.16 -25.03 -14.58
CA LYS A 395 4.35 -24.63 -13.41
C LYS A 395 5.24 -23.95 -12.38
N HIS A 396 4.91 -22.69 -12.09
CA HIS A 396 5.70 -21.81 -11.23
C HIS A 396 4.81 -21.16 -10.19
N GLU A 397 5.33 -20.97 -8.99
CA GLU A 397 4.68 -20.23 -7.91
C GLU A 397 5.49 -18.98 -7.61
N LEU A 398 4.84 -17.83 -7.59
CA LEU A 398 5.46 -16.53 -7.36
C LEU A 398 4.98 -15.96 -6.03
N TRP A 399 5.92 -15.52 -5.19
CA TRP A 399 5.62 -14.81 -3.95
C TRP A 399 5.68 -13.31 -4.16
N ILE A 400 4.61 -12.63 -3.72
CA ILE A 400 4.46 -11.18 -3.72
C ILE A 400 4.38 -10.74 -2.26
N ARG A 401 5.21 -9.77 -1.90
CA ARG A 401 5.20 -9.15 -0.58
C ARG A 401 4.68 -7.73 -0.68
N ARG A 402 3.79 -7.36 0.24
CA ARG A 402 3.51 -5.95 0.48
C ARG A 402 4.57 -5.37 1.39
N GLU A 403 5.28 -4.39 0.87
CA GLU A 403 6.03 -3.45 1.69
C GLU A 403 5.08 -2.33 2.09
N TYR A 404 5.23 -1.78 3.28
CA TYR A 404 4.49 -0.57 3.59
C TYR A 404 5.07 0.52 2.70
N GLY A 405 4.25 1.00 1.76
CA GLY A 405 4.56 2.14 0.91
C GLY A 405 4.80 3.33 1.83
N PHE A 406 6.05 3.56 2.19
CA PHE A 406 6.44 4.64 3.06
C PHE A 406 6.20 5.93 2.28
N ASP A 407 5.11 6.61 2.59
CA ASP A 407 5.04 8.03 2.36
C ASP A 407 5.89 8.69 3.46
N PRO A 408 7.02 9.34 3.13
CA PRO A 408 7.80 10.07 4.12
C PRO A 408 6.99 11.15 4.86
N ASN A 409 5.86 11.57 4.29
CA ASN A 409 4.92 12.53 4.87
C ASN A 409 3.77 11.87 5.65
N ASP A 410 3.64 10.54 5.65
CA ASP A 410 2.63 9.86 6.47
C ASP A 410 2.99 10.00 7.95
N THR A 411 2.39 11.00 8.60
CA THR A 411 2.57 11.31 10.03
C THR A 411 1.80 10.34 10.95
N SER A 412 0.97 9.44 10.40
CA SER A 412 0.22 8.46 11.20
C SER A 412 1.10 7.38 11.81
N ILE A 413 2.26 7.10 11.21
CA ILE A 413 3.27 6.18 11.75
C ILE A 413 4.26 7.00 12.57
N GLY A 414 4.28 6.76 13.89
CA GLY A 414 5.14 7.49 14.82
C GLY A 414 6.63 7.20 14.62
N SER A 415 7.47 8.22 14.83
CA SER A 415 8.89 7.99 15.09
C SER A 415 9.05 7.21 16.40
N LEU A 416 10.11 6.40 16.49
CA LEU A 416 10.48 5.78 17.75
C LEU A 416 11.00 6.86 18.70
N LYS A 417 10.21 7.14 19.73
CA LYS A 417 10.53 8.14 20.76
C LYS A 417 10.77 7.44 22.08
N THR A 418 11.71 7.98 22.84
CA THR A 418 12.02 7.50 24.18
C THR A 418 11.88 8.65 25.18
N MET A 419 11.68 8.31 26.44
CA MET A 419 11.69 9.27 27.54
C MET A 419 12.67 8.73 28.57
N THR A 420 13.56 9.59 29.05
CA THR A 420 14.53 9.24 30.07
C THR A 420 14.19 10.03 31.33
N GLY A 421 14.21 9.40 32.49
CA GLY A 421 13.84 10.10 33.72
C GLY A 421 13.77 9.20 34.92
N ASN A 422 13.37 9.79 36.03
CA ASN A 422 12.94 9.05 37.21
C ASN A 422 11.40 8.92 37.19
N PRO A 423 10.80 7.99 37.95
CA PRO A 423 9.35 7.81 37.97
C PRO A 423 8.56 9.09 38.25
N SER A 424 9.16 10.09 38.90
CA SER A 424 8.56 11.37 39.28
C SER A 424 8.77 12.49 38.25
N ASN A 425 9.69 12.35 37.30
CA ASN A 425 10.10 13.38 36.35
C ASN A 425 10.77 12.77 35.11
N TYR A 426 10.16 12.96 33.94
CA TYR A 426 10.66 12.49 32.64
C TYR A 426 11.14 13.65 31.77
N SER A 427 12.29 13.50 31.11
CA SER A 427 12.82 14.47 30.15
C SER A 427 12.06 14.44 28.82
N SER A 428 12.23 15.49 28.01
CA SER A 428 11.77 15.52 26.61
C SER A 428 12.46 14.45 25.76
N GLN A 429 11.89 14.16 24.59
CA GLN A 429 12.05 12.89 23.89
C GLN A 429 13.19 12.87 22.86
N PRO A 430 14.30 12.14 23.11
CA PRO A 430 15.21 11.77 22.04
C PRO A 430 14.53 10.72 21.13
N SER A 431 14.59 10.96 19.82
CA SER A 431 14.14 10.02 18.80
C SER A 431 15.31 9.12 18.39
N VAL A 432 15.03 7.85 18.08
CA VAL A 432 16.02 6.99 17.43
C VAL A 432 16.31 7.59 16.04
N PRO A 433 17.58 7.93 15.70
CA PRO A 433 17.90 8.55 14.42
C PRO A 433 17.58 7.69 13.20
N GLY A 434 17.24 8.33 12.08
CA GLY A 434 17.01 7.69 10.78
C GLY A 434 15.54 7.48 10.42
N PRO A 435 15.24 6.78 9.30
CA PRO A 435 13.87 6.52 8.83
C PRO A 435 13.10 5.51 9.72
N GLY A 436 13.56 5.29 10.96
CA GLY A 436 13.10 4.28 11.91
C GLY A 436 11.77 4.61 12.55
N ARG A 437 10.74 4.54 11.74
CA ARG A 437 9.36 4.44 12.20
C ARG A 437 9.04 2.96 12.44
N SER A 438 8.16 2.71 13.40
CA SER A 438 7.70 1.37 13.75
C SER A 438 6.20 1.47 14.02
N PHE A 439 5.43 0.45 13.62
CA PHE A 439 4.02 0.32 14.01
C PHE A 439 3.86 0.04 15.50
N TRP A 440 4.92 -0.45 16.13
CA TRP A 440 4.96 -0.88 17.51
C TRP A 440 5.93 -0.05 18.32
N GLY A 441 5.72 0.02 19.63
CA GLY A 441 6.79 0.41 20.56
C GLY A 441 8.01 -0.51 20.43
N MET A 442 9.15 -0.03 20.92
CA MET A 442 10.36 -0.86 21.03
C MET A 442 10.34 -1.72 22.29
N SER A 443 11.14 -2.78 22.28
CA SER A 443 11.51 -3.51 23.48
C SER A 443 12.95 -3.16 23.88
N LEU A 444 13.20 -3.09 25.17
CA LEU A 444 14.45 -2.59 25.73
C LEU A 444 15.12 -3.66 26.59
N VAL A 445 16.44 -3.73 26.54
CA VAL A 445 17.23 -4.57 27.43
C VAL A 445 18.56 -3.88 27.76
N GLU A 446 18.98 -3.99 29.02
CA GLU A 446 20.33 -3.59 29.42
C GLU A 446 21.28 -4.75 29.15
N TYR A 447 22.40 -4.44 28.49
CA TYR A 447 23.46 -5.40 28.20
C TYR A 447 24.81 -4.70 28.27
N LYS A 448 25.65 -5.13 29.23
CA LYS A 448 27.02 -4.63 29.44
C LYS A 448 27.11 -3.12 29.65
N GLY A 449 26.16 -2.55 30.37
CA GLY A 449 26.07 -1.12 30.67
C GLY A 449 25.44 -0.30 29.56
N GLU A 450 25.01 -0.92 28.46
CA GLU A 450 24.37 -0.26 27.33
C GLU A 450 22.89 -0.63 27.25
N LEU A 451 22.04 0.32 26.88
CA LEU A 451 20.62 0.06 26.66
C LEU A 451 20.36 -0.21 25.18
N TRP A 452 19.90 -1.41 24.87
CA TRP A 452 19.59 -1.86 23.51
C TRP A 452 18.09 -1.78 23.27
N SER A 453 17.70 -1.27 22.11
CA SER A 453 16.31 -1.22 21.63
C SER A 453 16.11 -2.17 20.48
N PHE A 454 14.96 -2.84 20.44
CA PHE A 454 14.58 -3.76 19.38
C PHE A 454 13.18 -3.45 18.88
N PHE A 455 12.98 -3.44 17.57
CA PHE A 455 11.72 -3.03 16.95
C PHE A 455 11.54 -3.59 15.53
N SER A 456 10.29 -3.55 15.06
CA SER A 456 9.94 -3.80 13.66
C SER A 456 10.04 -2.50 12.87
N ARG A 457 10.79 -2.48 11.78
CA ARG A 457 10.87 -1.31 10.90
C ARG A 457 9.61 -1.23 10.05
N SER A 458 8.86 -0.13 10.15
CA SER A 458 7.52 -0.01 9.55
C SER A 458 7.50 -0.28 8.05
N HIS A 459 8.40 0.30 7.26
CA HIS A 459 8.29 0.24 5.81
C HIS A 459 8.56 -1.15 5.19
N ASN A 460 9.27 -2.05 5.89
CA ASN A 460 9.63 -3.35 5.33
C ASN A 460 9.65 -4.51 6.34
N SER A 461 9.11 -4.29 7.55
CA SER A 461 9.01 -5.27 8.63
C SER A 461 10.35 -5.87 9.06
N LEU A 462 11.50 -5.26 8.76
CA LEU A 462 12.79 -5.76 9.23
C LEU A 462 12.88 -5.69 10.75
N LEU A 463 13.42 -6.74 11.36
CA LEU A 463 13.81 -6.72 12.76
C LEU A 463 15.09 -5.89 12.88
N CYS A 464 15.01 -4.80 13.64
CA CYS A 464 16.09 -3.85 13.81
C CYS A 464 16.40 -3.62 15.29
N TYR A 465 17.61 -3.13 15.55
CA TYR A 465 18.02 -2.66 16.87
C TYR A 465 18.79 -1.33 16.79
N SER A 466 18.83 -0.60 17.90
CA SER A 466 19.69 0.57 18.10
C SER A 466 20.19 0.58 19.55
N ILE A 467 21.38 1.13 19.78
CA ILE A 467 22.03 1.15 21.09
C ILE A 467 22.09 2.59 21.60
N TRP A 468 21.71 2.81 22.85
CA TRP A 468 21.81 4.09 23.52
C TRP A 468 23.20 4.29 24.12
N ASN A 469 23.77 5.46 23.88
CA ASN A 469 24.99 5.96 24.50
C ASN A 469 24.67 7.20 25.33
N SER A 470 25.23 7.29 26.54
CA SER A 470 24.97 8.41 27.47
C SER A 470 25.46 9.77 26.97
N GLU A 471 26.44 9.81 26.08
CA GLU A 471 27.03 11.04 25.53
C GLU A 471 26.33 11.48 24.22
N THR A 472 25.99 10.52 23.36
CA THR A 472 25.49 10.79 22.00
C THR A 472 24.02 10.44 21.79
N GLY A 473 23.36 9.81 22.76
CA GLY A 473 21.98 9.36 22.66
C GLY A 473 21.84 8.05 21.88
N TRP A 474 20.70 7.87 21.20
CA TRP A 474 20.46 6.69 20.37
C TRP A 474 21.39 6.69 19.14
N GLY A 475 22.08 5.57 18.93
CA GLY A 475 22.88 5.34 17.74
C GLY A 475 22.06 5.02 16.48
N ALA A 476 22.75 4.77 15.37
CA ALA A 476 22.11 4.38 14.13
C ALA A 476 21.31 3.08 14.26
N MET A 477 20.26 2.95 13.46
CA MET A 477 19.54 1.69 13.30
C MET A 477 20.44 0.64 12.64
N ILE A 478 20.44 -0.57 13.20
CA ILE A 478 21.14 -1.74 12.68
C ILE A 478 20.12 -2.85 12.40
N GLU A 479 20.23 -3.48 11.23
CA GLU A 479 19.35 -4.57 10.81
C GLU A 479 19.86 -5.91 11.35
N ILE A 480 18.94 -6.76 11.84
CA ILE A 480 19.21 -8.19 12.07
C ILE A 480 18.90 -8.92 10.76
N THR A 481 19.88 -8.93 9.85
CA THR A 481 19.73 -9.38 8.46
C THR A 481 18.95 -10.69 8.31
N GLY A 482 17.96 -10.70 7.42
CA GLY A 482 17.16 -11.88 7.09
C GLY A 482 15.99 -12.17 8.04
N ASN A 483 15.77 -11.32 9.06
CA ASN A 483 14.70 -11.50 10.03
C ASN A 483 13.65 -10.40 9.88
N TYR A 484 12.39 -10.84 9.79
CA TYR A 484 11.25 -9.97 9.56
C TYR A 484 10.19 -10.26 10.62
N THR A 485 9.57 -9.21 11.14
CA THR A 485 8.47 -9.29 12.10
C THR A 485 7.51 -8.14 11.84
N ASN A 486 6.21 -8.42 11.86
CA ASN A 486 5.15 -7.41 11.88
C ASN A 486 4.61 -7.19 13.30
N ALA A 487 5.29 -7.69 14.34
CA ALA A 487 4.93 -7.53 15.74
C ALA A 487 6.11 -7.01 16.58
N LYS A 488 5.81 -6.46 17.77
CA LYS A 488 6.80 -6.05 18.76
C LYS A 488 7.67 -7.23 19.21
N PRO A 489 8.99 -7.24 19.01
CA PRO A 489 9.84 -8.34 19.49
C PRO A 489 9.90 -8.33 21.03
N ALA A 490 10.18 -9.48 21.66
CA ALA A 490 10.51 -9.58 23.07
C ALA A 490 12.00 -9.89 23.25
N VAL A 491 12.59 -9.36 24.32
CA VAL A 491 14.05 -9.36 24.51
C VAL A 491 14.39 -9.68 25.96
N ALA A 492 15.49 -10.40 26.15
CA ALA A 492 16.02 -10.72 27.46
C ALA A 492 17.53 -10.98 27.38
N THR A 493 18.19 -10.94 28.54
CA THR A 493 19.57 -11.41 28.70
C THR A 493 19.59 -12.75 29.44
N MET A 494 20.49 -13.63 29.00
CA MET A 494 20.87 -14.88 29.67
C MET A 494 22.31 -15.19 29.22
N ASP A 495 23.13 -15.83 30.05
CA ASP A 495 24.48 -16.29 29.68
C ASP A 495 25.40 -15.22 29.07
N ASP A 496 25.35 -13.99 29.56
CA ASP A 496 26.13 -12.86 29.03
C ASP A 496 25.86 -12.60 27.53
N THR A 497 24.64 -12.86 27.08
CA THR A 497 24.20 -12.52 25.72
C THR A 497 22.76 -11.99 25.67
N VAL A 498 22.41 -11.38 24.54
CA VAL A 498 21.09 -10.85 24.23
C VAL A 498 20.31 -11.85 23.37
N HIS A 499 19.08 -12.10 23.76
CA HIS A 499 18.15 -12.98 23.05
C HIS A 499 16.93 -12.20 22.60
N VAL A 500 16.47 -12.48 21.37
CA VAL A 500 15.30 -11.85 20.77
C VAL A 500 14.32 -12.93 20.34
N LEU A 501 13.10 -12.85 20.87
CA LEU A 501 11.95 -13.65 20.48
C LEU A 501 11.03 -12.77 19.63
N TYR A 502 10.66 -13.22 18.44
CA TYR A 502 9.79 -12.45 17.56
C TYR A 502 8.83 -13.34 16.78
N LYS A 503 7.71 -12.76 16.35
CA LYS A 503 6.77 -13.44 15.48
C LYS A 503 7.33 -13.45 14.06
N GLY A 504 7.66 -14.65 13.57
CA GLY A 504 7.93 -14.86 12.16
C GLY A 504 6.67 -14.69 11.33
N GLY A 505 6.83 -14.63 10.02
CA GLY A 505 5.69 -14.51 9.13
C GLY A 505 4.60 -15.55 9.39
N ASP A 506 4.98 -16.82 9.41
CA ASP A 506 4.09 -17.99 9.51
C ASP A 506 3.29 -18.10 10.82
N GLY A 507 3.28 -17.02 11.62
CA GLY A 507 2.67 -16.96 12.93
C GLY A 507 3.48 -17.69 14.00
N ARG A 508 4.59 -18.32 13.64
CA ARG A 508 5.46 -19.02 14.59
C ARG A 508 6.39 -18.05 15.29
N LEU A 509 6.76 -18.40 16.52
CA LEU A 509 7.77 -17.66 17.25
C LEU A 509 9.16 -18.16 16.86
N LEU A 510 10.00 -17.21 16.49
CA LEU A 510 11.39 -17.42 16.11
C LEU A 510 12.30 -16.76 17.14
N HIS A 511 13.48 -17.34 17.30
CA HIS A 511 14.50 -16.88 18.23
C HIS A 511 15.81 -16.61 17.49
N VAL A 512 16.47 -15.51 17.83
CA VAL A 512 17.86 -15.20 17.48
C VAL A 512 18.61 -14.79 18.74
N GLU A 513 19.91 -15.04 18.76
CA GLU A 513 20.81 -14.63 19.84
C GLU A 513 22.02 -13.90 19.29
N TYR A 514 22.51 -12.95 20.08
CA TYR A 514 23.72 -12.21 19.76
C TYR A 514 24.95 -13.09 20.06
N LEU A 515 25.97 -13.00 19.22
CA LEU A 515 27.24 -13.70 19.40
C LEU A 515 28.33 -12.65 19.66
N PRO A 516 28.63 -12.32 20.93
CA PRO A 516 29.50 -11.18 21.27
C PRO A 516 30.91 -11.29 20.67
N LYS A 517 31.45 -12.50 20.57
CA LYS A 517 32.79 -12.76 20.03
C LYS A 517 32.92 -12.36 18.56
N ASN A 518 31.86 -12.51 17.78
CA ASN A 518 31.87 -12.29 16.34
C ASN A 518 31.11 -11.02 15.94
N ARG A 519 30.42 -10.38 16.89
CA ARG A 519 29.51 -9.25 16.66
C ARG A 519 28.44 -9.57 15.59
N THR A 520 27.94 -10.80 15.60
CA THR A 520 26.93 -11.28 14.67
C THR A 520 25.72 -11.83 15.40
N TRP A 521 24.63 -12.03 14.67
CA TRP A 521 23.45 -12.74 15.14
C TRP A 521 23.47 -14.18 14.64
N THR A 522 22.87 -15.09 15.40
CA THR A 522 22.59 -16.44 14.91
C THR A 522 21.54 -16.43 13.80
N ARG A 523 21.42 -17.56 13.09
CA ARG A 523 20.25 -17.79 12.23
C ARG A 523 19.01 -17.96 13.10
N ALA A 524 17.88 -17.48 12.62
CA ALA A 524 16.59 -17.73 13.25
C ALA A 524 16.34 -19.22 13.46
N VAL A 525 15.96 -19.59 14.68
CA VAL A 525 15.50 -20.94 15.01
C VAL A 525 14.04 -20.89 15.46
N PRO A 526 13.20 -21.86 15.04
CA PRO A 526 11.86 -22.00 15.59
C PRO A 526 11.91 -22.29 17.09
N VAL A 527 10.97 -21.70 17.82
CA VAL A 527 10.77 -21.96 19.25
C VAL A 527 9.65 -22.99 19.41
N GLY A 528 9.99 -24.19 19.90
CA GLY A 528 9.06 -25.31 20.06
C GLY A 528 8.42 -25.80 18.75
N SER A 529 7.47 -26.75 18.86
CA SER A 529 6.61 -27.22 17.77
C SER A 529 5.62 -26.14 17.27
N GLU A 530 4.97 -26.37 16.13
CA GLU A 530 4.13 -25.37 15.43
C GLU A 530 3.05 -24.73 16.32
N THR A 531 3.22 -23.44 16.65
CA THR A 531 2.22 -22.62 17.33
C THR A 531 1.99 -21.33 16.56
N ALA A 532 0.73 -21.05 16.22
CA ALA A 532 0.33 -19.78 15.60
C ALA A 532 -0.12 -18.79 16.67
N THR A 533 0.46 -17.59 16.63
CA THR A 533 0.06 -16.45 17.48
C THR A 533 -0.21 -15.22 16.62
N ALA A 534 -1.25 -14.46 16.96
CA ALA A 534 -1.50 -13.16 16.34
C ALA A 534 -0.46 -12.10 16.77
N TYR A 535 0.10 -12.26 17.97
CA TYR A 535 1.04 -11.34 18.61
C TYR A 535 2.45 -11.93 18.69
N SER A 536 3.44 -11.14 19.10
CA SER A 536 4.70 -11.71 19.59
C SER A 536 4.52 -12.34 20.98
N GLY A 537 5.55 -13.06 21.44
CA GLY A 537 5.63 -13.56 22.81
C GLY A 537 6.23 -12.53 23.77
N ALA A 538 6.35 -12.93 25.03
CA ALA A 538 7.15 -12.32 26.08
C ALA A 538 8.36 -13.22 26.37
N LEU A 539 9.47 -12.63 26.79
CA LEU A 539 10.73 -13.32 27.04
C LEU A 539 11.37 -12.77 28.32
N ALA A 540 11.87 -13.65 29.19
CA ALA A 540 12.64 -13.25 30.37
C ALA A 540 13.76 -14.27 30.64
N GLY A 541 14.89 -13.76 31.13
CA GLY A 541 15.91 -14.58 31.78
C GLY A 541 15.50 -14.86 33.23
N PHE A 542 15.66 -16.11 33.65
CA PHE A 542 15.36 -16.57 34.99
C PHE A 542 16.36 -17.66 35.38
N ASP A 543 17.17 -17.43 36.40
CA ASP A 543 18.26 -18.34 36.79
C ASP A 543 19.12 -18.79 35.58
N ASP A 544 19.14 -20.08 35.24
CA ASP A 544 19.88 -20.69 34.13
C ASP A 544 19.01 -20.98 32.88
N MET A 545 17.83 -20.36 32.81
CA MET A 545 16.87 -20.56 31.72
C MET A 545 16.33 -19.25 31.13
N LEU A 546 16.06 -19.31 29.82
CA LEU A 546 15.17 -18.38 29.14
C LEU A 546 13.76 -18.95 29.19
N VAL A 547 12.81 -18.09 29.54
CA VAL A 547 11.39 -18.44 29.56
C VAL A 547 10.67 -17.60 28.52
N GLY A 548 9.99 -18.28 27.59
CA GLY A 548 9.10 -17.68 26.61
C GLY A 548 7.65 -17.91 27.00
N VAL A 549 6.81 -16.87 26.92
CA VAL A 549 5.35 -16.98 27.14
C VAL A 549 4.62 -16.32 25.99
N HIS A 550 3.59 -16.95 25.44
CA HIS A 550 2.75 -16.33 24.41
C HIS A 550 1.28 -16.64 24.60
N ARG A 551 0.43 -15.84 23.96
CA ARG A 551 -1.01 -16.05 23.88
C ARG A 551 -1.34 -16.76 22.58
N GLY A 552 -1.81 -18.00 22.64
CA GLY A 552 -2.25 -18.77 21.49
C GLY A 552 -3.52 -18.18 20.87
N ASN A 553 -3.84 -18.61 19.64
CA ASN A 553 -5.10 -18.23 18.97
C ASN A 553 -6.35 -18.74 19.71
N ASP A 554 -6.20 -19.76 20.56
CA ASP A 554 -7.22 -20.27 21.47
C ASP A 554 -7.44 -19.38 22.72
N GLN A 555 -6.81 -18.20 22.78
CA GLN A 555 -6.86 -17.25 23.89
C GLN A 555 -6.23 -17.77 25.19
N ARG A 556 -5.37 -18.78 25.14
CA ARG A 556 -4.68 -19.33 26.32
C ARG A 556 -3.21 -18.96 26.33
N LEU A 557 -2.60 -19.00 27.51
CA LEU A 557 -1.17 -18.78 27.66
C LEU A 557 -0.40 -20.10 27.57
N TYR A 558 0.68 -20.07 26.82
CA TYR A 558 1.62 -21.16 26.65
C TYR A 558 3.00 -20.68 27.08
N CYS A 559 3.74 -21.54 27.77
CA CYS A 559 5.12 -21.31 28.14
C CYS A 559 6.05 -22.31 27.46
N THR A 560 7.29 -21.91 27.25
CA THR A 560 8.40 -22.77 26.86
C THR A 560 9.66 -22.29 27.57
N VAL A 561 10.63 -23.18 27.68
CA VAL A 561 11.91 -22.92 28.33
C VAL A 561 13.05 -23.34 27.44
N LYS A 562 14.16 -22.62 27.56
CA LYS A 562 15.46 -22.98 26.99
C LYS A 562 16.50 -22.83 28.08
N TRP A 563 17.18 -23.92 28.42
CA TRP A 563 18.34 -23.87 29.30
C TRP A 563 19.59 -23.43 28.55
N SER A 564 20.58 -22.96 29.31
CA SER A 564 21.92 -22.69 28.82
C SER A 564 22.46 -23.87 27.98
N GLY A 565 22.91 -23.58 26.76
CA GLY A 565 23.46 -24.59 25.83
C GLY A 565 22.49 -25.64 25.29
N GLN A 566 21.20 -25.59 25.63
CA GLN A 566 20.19 -26.56 25.15
C GLN A 566 19.26 -25.97 24.08
N ASN A 567 18.48 -26.84 23.43
CA ASN A 567 17.40 -26.42 22.54
C ASN A 567 16.16 -25.96 23.33
N TRP A 568 15.28 -25.21 22.66
CA TRP A 568 13.96 -24.90 23.19
C TRP A 568 13.15 -26.17 23.43
N GLN A 569 12.41 -26.21 24.54
CA GLN A 569 11.38 -27.20 24.78
C GLN A 569 10.13 -26.90 23.94
N ASP A 570 9.24 -27.89 23.84
CA ASP A 570 7.93 -27.67 23.23
C ASP A 570 7.02 -26.80 24.10
N TRP A 571 6.06 -26.14 23.44
CA TRP A 571 5.09 -25.29 24.09
C TRP A 571 4.18 -26.08 25.01
N THR A 572 4.08 -25.61 26.24
CA THR A 572 3.25 -26.21 27.28
C THR A 572 2.18 -25.21 27.68
N LYS A 573 0.91 -25.60 27.59
CA LYS A 573 -0.23 -24.77 28.02
C LYS A 573 -0.19 -24.56 29.52
N MET A 574 -0.22 -23.31 29.97
CA MET A 574 -0.21 -22.97 31.40
C MET A 574 -1.60 -23.20 32.02
N TYR A 575 -1.64 -23.60 33.29
CA TYR A 575 -2.90 -23.64 34.04
C TYR A 575 -3.27 -22.24 34.54
N SER A 576 -4.24 -21.63 33.88
CA SER A 576 -4.83 -20.35 34.29
C SER A 576 -5.99 -20.54 35.27
N PRO A 577 -6.30 -19.52 36.10
CA PRO A 577 -7.53 -19.52 36.91
C PRO A 577 -8.78 -19.79 36.08
N ALA A 578 -9.79 -20.42 36.69
CA ALA A 578 -11.01 -20.81 35.99
C ALA A 578 -11.69 -19.61 35.30
N GLY A 579 -11.97 -19.75 34.00
CA GLY A 579 -12.61 -18.70 33.19
C GLY A 579 -11.68 -17.62 32.64
N ALA A 580 -10.36 -17.74 32.81
CA ALA A 580 -9.39 -16.79 32.25
C ALA A 580 -9.08 -17.11 30.78
N ASP A 581 -9.61 -16.28 29.88
CA ASP A 581 -9.20 -16.17 28.47
C ASP A 581 -8.45 -14.84 28.30
N TYR A 582 -7.44 -14.80 27.44
CA TYR A 582 -6.56 -13.64 27.29
C TYR A 582 -6.73 -12.95 25.93
N LYS A 583 -6.79 -11.62 25.96
CA LYS A 583 -7.02 -10.80 24.75
C LYS A 583 -5.73 -10.43 24.04
N LEU A 584 -4.78 -9.85 24.78
CA LEU A 584 -3.60 -9.17 24.26
C LEU A 584 -2.32 -9.97 24.55
N ALA A 585 -1.20 -9.53 23.99
CA ALA A 585 0.12 -10.09 24.28
C ALA A 585 0.44 -10.07 25.79
N PRO A 586 1.05 -11.11 26.35
CA PRO A 586 1.52 -11.07 27.73
C PRO A 586 2.81 -10.25 27.84
N ALA A 587 3.17 -9.88 29.07
CA ALA A 587 4.50 -9.43 29.44
C ALA A 587 5.06 -10.29 30.58
N LEU A 588 6.37 -10.46 30.64
CA LEU A 588 7.03 -11.40 31.55
C LEU A 588 8.23 -10.72 32.21
N CYS A 589 8.37 -10.90 33.52
CA CYS A 589 9.56 -10.48 34.27
C CYS A 589 9.89 -11.45 35.40
N SER A 590 11.14 -11.41 35.84
CA SER A 590 11.62 -12.10 37.03
C SER A 590 11.80 -11.10 38.17
N HIS A 591 11.28 -11.43 39.36
CA HIS A 591 11.39 -10.60 40.56
C HIS A 591 11.46 -11.48 41.80
N GLY A 592 12.40 -11.20 42.72
CA GLY A 592 12.47 -11.88 44.01
C GLY A 592 12.58 -13.41 43.92
N GLY A 593 13.26 -13.94 42.89
CA GLY A 593 13.37 -15.39 42.66
C GLY A 593 12.08 -16.06 42.16
N SER A 594 11.16 -15.30 41.57
CA SER A 594 9.93 -15.82 40.96
C SER A 594 9.69 -15.18 39.60
N LEU A 595 8.91 -15.86 38.76
CA LEU A 595 8.44 -15.33 37.48
C LEU A 595 7.03 -14.76 37.62
N TYR A 596 6.78 -13.66 36.92
CA TYR A 596 5.49 -12.99 36.90
C TYR A 596 5.03 -12.73 35.46
N VAL A 597 3.80 -13.13 35.17
CA VAL A 597 3.14 -12.89 33.90
C VAL A 597 2.09 -11.80 34.08
N TRP A 598 2.20 -10.76 33.28
CA TRP A 598 1.23 -9.68 33.18
C TRP A 598 0.39 -9.87 31.94
N ALA A 599 -0.93 -9.99 32.10
CA ALA A 599 -1.81 -10.31 30.98
C ALA A 599 -3.20 -9.68 31.11
N CYS A 600 -3.78 -9.35 29.96
CA CYS A 600 -5.10 -8.73 29.86
C CYS A 600 -6.18 -9.80 29.64
N ILE A 601 -7.17 -9.85 30.54
CA ILE A 601 -8.29 -10.81 30.47
C ILE A 601 -9.30 -10.36 29.40
N ASN A 602 -9.78 -11.30 28.59
CA ASN A 602 -10.66 -11.06 27.45
C ASN A 602 -12.05 -10.52 27.83
N ARG A 603 -12.60 -10.94 28.97
CA ARG A 603 -13.98 -10.62 29.37
C ARG A 603 -14.22 -9.11 29.57
N ASN A 604 -13.21 -8.40 30.08
CA ASN A 604 -13.33 -7.02 30.54
C ASN A 604 -12.07 -6.19 30.28
N TYR A 605 -11.09 -6.73 29.55
CA TYR A 605 -9.83 -6.07 29.28
C TYR A 605 -9.03 -5.69 30.55
N GLN A 606 -9.29 -6.32 31.69
CA GLN A 606 -8.57 -6.01 32.92
C GLN A 606 -7.15 -6.57 32.89
N LEU A 607 -6.19 -5.74 33.33
CA LEU A 607 -4.80 -6.15 33.49
C LEU A 607 -4.65 -6.91 34.82
N HIS A 608 -4.10 -8.12 34.73
CA HIS A 608 -3.77 -8.97 35.87
C HIS A 608 -2.28 -9.25 35.93
N CYS A 609 -1.77 -9.46 37.15
CA CYS A 609 -0.45 -9.98 37.44
C CYS A 609 -0.58 -11.39 38.04
N TYR A 610 0.14 -12.34 37.46
CA TYR A 610 0.14 -13.73 37.89
C TYR A 610 1.55 -14.14 38.29
N ARG A 611 1.73 -14.65 39.51
CA ARG A 611 2.95 -15.36 39.88
C ARG A 611 2.94 -16.76 39.28
N VAL A 612 4.03 -17.17 38.66
CA VAL A 612 4.17 -18.51 38.08
C VAL A 612 4.59 -19.50 39.17
N ASN A 613 3.75 -20.49 39.44
CA ASN A 613 4.10 -21.62 40.31
C ASN A 613 4.79 -22.72 39.49
N MET A 614 6.12 -22.70 39.50
CA MET A 614 6.96 -23.65 38.76
C MET A 614 7.02 -25.05 39.39
N ASN A 615 6.46 -25.25 40.59
CA ASN A 615 6.40 -26.58 41.24
C ASN A 615 5.29 -27.49 40.66
N THR A 616 4.55 -27.00 39.67
CA THR A 616 3.47 -27.73 39.00
C THR A 616 3.89 -28.11 37.59
N ASN A 617 3.30 -29.16 37.01
CA ASN A 617 3.53 -29.50 35.60
C ASN A 617 2.18 -29.82 34.93
N PRO A 618 1.71 -29.00 33.96
CA PRO A 618 2.29 -27.73 33.52
C PRO A 618 2.30 -26.64 34.60
N TRP A 619 3.07 -25.56 34.39
CA TRP A 619 3.16 -24.43 35.30
C TRP A 619 1.80 -23.74 35.50
N THR A 620 1.50 -23.38 36.75
CA THR A 620 0.22 -22.78 37.14
C THR A 620 0.38 -21.28 37.40
N LEU A 621 -0.56 -20.49 36.92
CA LEU A 621 -0.66 -19.06 37.17
C LEU A 621 -1.45 -18.82 38.47
N VAL A 622 -0.80 -18.22 39.45
CA VAL A 622 -1.41 -17.79 40.72
C VAL A 622 -1.72 -16.31 40.60
N ASP A 623 -3.01 -15.97 40.58
CA ASP A 623 -3.46 -14.57 40.53
C ASP A 623 -3.06 -13.84 41.82
N GLU A 624 -2.20 -12.83 41.69
CA GLU A 624 -1.76 -12.01 42.82
C GLU A 624 -2.77 -10.91 43.17
N ARG A 625 -3.89 -10.81 42.43
CA ARG A 625 -5.00 -9.85 42.57
C ARG A 625 -4.55 -8.41 42.79
N LEU A 626 -4.59 -7.65 41.71
CA LEU A 626 -4.42 -6.20 41.72
C LEU A 626 -5.75 -5.54 42.10
N THR A 627 -5.73 -4.62 43.07
CA THR A 627 -6.92 -4.00 43.68
C THR A 627 -7.49 -2.85 42.84
N ASP A 628 -6.63 -1.99 42.30
CA ASP A 628 -6.99 -0.77 41.58
C ASP A 628 -7.09 -1.00 40.06
N THR A 629 -6.42 -2.03 39.50
CA THR A 629 -6.58 -2.35 38.06
C THR A 629 -7.89 -3.07 37.75
N ALA A 630 -8.55 -3.63 38.76
CA ALA A 630 -9.91 -4.17 38.62
C ALA A 630 -10.93 -3.08 38.21
N ALA A 631 -10.57 -1.79 38.28
CA ALA A 631 -11.37 -0.68 37.78
C ALA A 631 -10.98 -0.23 36.36
N HIS A 632 -9.85 -0.70 35.79
CA HIS A 632 -9.26 -0.18 34.55
C HIS A 632 -9.21 -1.23 33.42
N ASN A 633 -9.88 -0.91 32.30
CA ASN A 633 -9.87 -1.72 31.08
C ASN A 633 -8.66 -1.35 30.20
N ALA A 634 -7.61 -2.15 30.24
CA ALA A 634 -6.40 -1.95 29.45
C ALA A 634 -6.71 -2.02 27.95
N GLN A 635 -6.43 -0.93 27.24
CA GLN A 635 -6.58 -0.83 25.79
C GLN A 635 -5.34 -1.33 25.05
N SER A 636 -4.19 -1.46 25.73
CA SER A 636 -2.94 -1.98 25.18
C SER A 636 -2.44 -3.18 25.99
N ALA A 637 -1.59 -4.00 25.39
CA ALA A 637 -0.80 -5.00 26.11
C ALA A 637 0.18 -4.31 27.09
N PRO A 638 0.49 -4.93 28.24
CA PRO A 638 1.43 -4.34 29.19
C PRO A 638 2.87 -4.37 28.67
N ALA A 639 3.68 -3.42 29.11
CA ALA A 639 5.14 -3.54 29.14
C ALA A 639 5.58 -3.53 30.61
N VAL A 640 6.57 -4.37 30.96
CA VAL A 640 7.00 -4.55 32.35
C VAL A 640 8.50 -4.38 32.51
N MET A 641 8.92 -3.85 33.65
CA MET A 641 10.32 -3.82 34.08
C MET A 641 10.40 -3.97 35.59
N VAL A 642 11.55 -4.40 36.09
CA VAL A 642 11.85 -4.40 37.52
C VAL A 642 12.82 -3.26 37.81
N TYR A 643 12.45 -2.39 38.75
CA TYR A 643 13.26 -1.22 39.10
C TYR A 643 12.96 -0.79 40.54
N PRO A 644 13.97 -0.27 41.28
CA PRO A 644 13.77 0.19 42.64
C PRO A 644 12.80 1.37 42.75
N GLU A 645 11.98 1.36 43.79
CA GLU A 645 11.19 2.48 44.29
C GLU A 645 11.73 2.89 45.67
N ASP A 646 11.79 4.20 45.93
CA ASP A 646 12.51 4.81 47.07
C ASP A 646 12.12 4.23 48.46
N SER A 647 10.90 3.72 48.60
CA SER A 647 10.31 3.17 49.83
C SER A 647 10.16 1.65 49.82
N TYR A 648 10.15 0.99 48.65
CA TYR A 648 9.88 -0.44 48.52
C TYR A 648 11.07 -1.28 48.03
N GLY A 649 12.17 -0.65 47.61
CA GLY A 649 13.26 -1.36 46.92
C GLY A 649 12.80 -1.84 45.54
N ASP A 650 13.35 -2.93 45.02
CA ASP A 650 12.96 -3.45 43.70
C ASP A 650 11.47 -3.80 43.66
N VAL A 651 10.74 -3.18 42.74
CA VAL A 651 9.32 -3.44 42.48
C VAL A 651 9.09 -3.69 40.99
N MET A 652 7.95 -4.28 40.65
CA MET A 652 7.55 -4.49 39.26
C MET A 652 6.78 -3.26 38.77
N TRP A 653 7.26 -2.63 37.70
CA TRP A 653 6.59 -1.54 37.01
C TRP A 653 5.87 -2.08 35.77
N ALA A 654 4.61 -1.69 35.60
CA ALA A 654 3.79 -1.98 34.43
C ALA A 654 3.35 -0.68 33.75
N PHE A 655 3.42 -0.67 32.41
CA PHE A 655 3.03 0.45 31.56
C PHE A 655 2.00 -0.02 30.53
N TYR A 656 0.88 0.69 30.41
CA TYR A 656 -0.23 0.34 29.52
C TYR A 656 -1.14 1.54 29.22
N ARG A 657 -2.09 1.40 28.28
CA ARG A 657 -3.09 2.43 27.97
C ARG A 657 -4.45 2.14 28.62
N TYR A 658 -5.09 3.18 29.11
CA TYR A 658 -6.46 3.17 29.64
C TYR A 658 -7.19 4.45 29.21
N GLN A 659 -8.38 4.32 28.60
CA GLN A 659 -9.19 5.44 28.10
C GLN A 659 -8.38 6.49 27.31
N GLY A 660 -7.53 6.03 26.38
CA GLY A 660 -6.66 6.89 25.58
C GLY A 660 -5.44 7.49 26.30
N THR A 661 -5.29 7.29 27.60
CA THR A 661 -4.21 7.84 28.43
C THR A 661 -3.16 6.79 28.75
N ASN A 662 -1.89 7.22 28.85
CA ASN A 662 -0.78 6.38 29.27
C ASN A 662 -0.79 6.23 30.80
N VAL A 663 -0.74 4.99 31.27
CA VAL A 663 -0.76 4.63 32.70
C VAL A 663 0.56 3.97 33.06
N LYS A 664 1.10 4.33 34.22
CA LYS A 664 2.17 3.61 34.90
C LYS A 664 1.64 3.07 36.23
N MET A 665 2.10 1.91 36.62
CA MET A 665 1.77 1.31 37.91
C MET A 665 3.00 0.59 38.43
N PHE A 666 3.24 0.64 39.74
CA PHE A 666 4.12 -0.32 40.38
C PHE A 666 3.33 -1.29 41.25
N TYR A 667 3.88 -2.49 41.42
CA TYR A 667 3.38 -3.52 42.30
C TYR A 667 4.56 -4.14 43.07
N ASP A 668 4.47 -4.15 44.40
CA ASP A 668 5.38 -4.88 45.28
C ASP A 668 4.74 -6.20 45.73
N PRO A 669 5.25 -7.36 45.27
CA PRO A 669 4.75 -8.66 45.71
C PRO A 669 4.88 -8.94 47.22
N LYS A 670 5.85 -8.30 47.91
CA LYS A 670 6.11 -8.57 49.33
C LYS A 670 5.07 -7.92 50.22
N SER A 671 4.83 -6.62 50.03
CA SER A 671 3.82 -5.88 50.79
C SER A 671 2.41 -5.99 50.18
N ARG A 672 2.29 -6.52 48.96
CA ARG A 672 1.06 -6.48 48.13
C ARG A 672 0.53 -5.05 47.97
N SER A 673 1.44 -4.08 47.93
CA SER A 673 1.14 -2.68 47.71
C SER A 673 1.28 -2.34 46.23
N GLU A 674 0.37 -1.50 45.75
CA GLU A 674 0.41 -0.96 44.40
C GLU A 674 0.07 0.53 44.42
N ILE A 675 0.63 1.28 43.47
CA ILE A 675 0.27 2.68 43.25
C ILE A 675 0.16 2.94 41.75
N LEU A 676 -0.96 3.54 41.38
CA LEU A 676 -1.24 4.00 40.03
C LEU A 676 -0.88 5.47 39.85
N GLY A 677 -0.35 5.79 38.67
CA GLY A 677 -0.11 7.17 38.28
C GLY A 677 -0.19 7.34 36.76
N THR A 678 -0.33 8.59 36.35
CA THR A 678 -0.09 9.01 34.97
C THR A 678 1.35 9.53 34.85
N PRO A 679 2.10 9.19 33.80
CA PRO A 679 3.38 9.83 33.53
C PRO A 679 3.16 11.33 33.28
N PRO A 680 3.97 12.24 33.87
CA PRO A 680 3.96 13.65 33.48
C PRO A 680 4.33 13.75 31.99
N ASN A 681 3.57 14.54 31.22
CA ASN A 681 3.58 14.65 29.74
C ASN A 681 2.94 13.48 28.97
N PRO A 682 1.62 13.25 29.11
CA PRO A 682 0.92 12.12 28.48
C PRO A 682 0.83 12.18 26.95
N LYS A 683 1.14 13.34 26.32
CA LYS A 683 0.90 13.60 24.90
C LYS A 683 1.82 12.87 23.93
N SER A 684 2.85 12.15 24.39
CA SER A 684 3.94 11.75 23.50
C SER A 684 4.48 10.33 23.65
N VAL A 685 3.99 9.52 24.59
CA VAL A 685 4.35 8.09 24.62
C VAL A 685 3.51 7.38 23.57
N GLY A 686 4.18 6.98 22.47
CA GLY A 686 3.59 6.12 21.46
C GLY A 686 3.14 4.80 22.06
N ASP A 687 2.15 4.20 21.40
CA ASP A 687 1.42 3.04 21.86
C ASP A 687 2.33 1.87 22.30
N PRO A 688 2.26 1.38 23.55
CA PRO A 688 3.10 0.28 23.98
C PRO A 688 2.86 -1.03 23.21
N SER A 689 1.69 -1.21 22.55
CA SER A 689 1.25 -2.53 22.02
C SER A 689 -0.18 -2.65 21.41
N VAL A 690 -0.91 -1.60 20.98
CA VAL A 690 -2.27 -1.81 20.44
C VAL A 690 -2.28 -2.52 19.07
N CYS A 691 -2.65 -3.81 19.05
CA CYS A 691 -3.64 -4.28 18.08
C CYS A 691 -5.02 -4.03 18.69
N ASN A 692 -5.80 -3.13 18.12
CA ASN A 692 -7.24 -3.24 18.16
C ASN A 692 -7.79 -2.61 16.88
N TYR A 693 -8.14 -3.46 15.90
CA TYR A 693 -8.98 -3.06 14.77
C TYR A 693 -10.47 -3.01 15.13
N ASP A 694 -10.84 -3.20 16.40
CA ASP A 694 -12.20 -3.00 16.89
C ASP A 694 -12.25 -1.81 17.85
N ALA A 695 -12.32 -0.61 17.28
CA ALA A 695 -12.76 0.56 18.02
C ALA A 695 -13.68 1.41 17.14
N LEU A 696 -14.90 0.94 16.97
CA LEU A 696 -16.07 1.77 16.72
C LEU A 696 -16.28 2.68 17.94
N THR A 697 -15.38 3.63 18.18
CA THR A 697 -15.63 4.71 19.14
C THR A 697 -16.27 5.82 18.35
N VAL A 698 -17.60 5.88 18.42
CA VAL A 698 -18.41 7.01 17.97
C VAL A 698 -17.98 8.22 18.80
N PHE A 699 -16.95 8.94 18.34
CA PHE A 699 -16.79 10.34 18.68
C PHE A 699 -17.70 11.10 17.73
N THR A 700 -18.86 11.51 18.22
CA THR A 700 -19.64 12.60 17.63
C THR A 700 -18.84 13.90 17.74
N SER A 701 -17.82 14.03 16.91
CA SER A 701 -17.44 15.30 16.33
C SER A 701 -17.95 15.25 14.90
N LEU A 702 -18.90 16.13 14.59
CA LEU A 702 -19.29 16.43 13.21
C LEU A 702 -18.05 16.94 12.47
N ILE A 703 -17.25 16.03 11.93
CA ILE A 703 -16.28 16.34 10.88
C ILE A 703 -17.09 16.22 9.58
N ILE A 704 -17.52 17.38 9.10
CA ILE A 704 -17.99 17.51 7.72
C ILE A 704 -16.74 17.33 6.85
N SER A 705 -16.55 16.12 6.32
CA SER A 705 -15.48 15.80 5.37
C SER A 705 -15.64 16.68 4.14
N SER A 706 -14.73 17.63 3.98
CA SER A 706 -14.68 18.53 2.83
C SER A 706 -13.82 17.92 1.74
N PHE A 707 -14.31 17.86 0.50
CA PHE A 707 -13.49 17.56 -0.67
C PHE A 707 -12.39 18.62 -0.80
N ALA A 708 -11.12 18.18 -0.80
CA ALA A 708 -9.97 19.04 -1.07
C ALA A 708 -9.48 18.75 -2.50
N ILE A 709 -9.47 19.76 -3.38
CA ILE A 709 -8.92 19.63 -4.74
C ILE A 709 -7.50 20.23 -4.72
N ASP A 710 -6.49 19.44 -5.09
CA ASP A 710 -5.09 19.87 -5.17
C ASP A 710 -4.71 20.24 -6.61
N THR A 711 -4.25 21.48 -6.83
CA THR A 711 -3.75 21.96 -8.14
C THR A 711 -2.31 22.48 -8.00
N PRO A 712 -1.36 22.10 -8.90
CA PRO A 712 -0.01 22.64 -8.87
C PRO A 712 0.06 24.12 -9.30
N ALA A 713 1.14 24.81 -8.95
CA ALA A 713 1.44 26.13 -9.52
C ALA A 713 1.67 26.03 -11.04
N THR A 714 1.21 27.04 -11.77
CA THR A 714 1.31 27.10 -13.24
C THR A 714 2.58 27.79 -13.72
N LYS A 715 3.15 28.66 -12.89
CA LYS A 715 4.42 29.39 -13.12
C LYS A 715 4.96 29.97 -11.83
N ASP A 716 6.28 30.11 -11.72
CA ASP A 716 6.93 30.72 -10.57
C ASP A 716 8.19 31.54 -10.92
N SER A 717 8.48 32.58 -10.14
CA SER A 717 9.68 33.40 -10.35
C SER A 717 10.13 34.12 -9.08
N THR A 718 11.44 34.35 -8.96
CA THR A 718 11.98 35.25 -7.93
C THR A 718 12.04 36.68 -8.47
N ILE A 719 11.29 37.59 -7.87
CA ILE A 719 11.33 39.02 -8.19
C ILE A 719 12.35 39.73 -7.31
N PHE A 720 13.40 40.22 -7.94
CA PHE A 720 14.50 40.90 -7.26
C PHE A 720 14.49 42.39 -7.59
N ARG A 721 14.36 43.25 -6.57
CA ARG A 721 14.55 44.70 -6.69
C ARG A 721 15.59 45.15 -5.66
N SER A 722 16.69 45.74 -6.13
CA SER A 722 17.72 46.28 -5.24
C SER A 722 18.51 47.37 -5.96
N THR A 723 18.87 48.42 -5.23
CA THR A 723 19.73 49.51 -5.70
C THR A 723 21.23 49.15 -5.63
N VAL A 724 21.56 48.01 -5.05
CA VAL A 724 22.92 47.45 -5.03
C VAL A 724 23.19 46.75 -6.37
N SER A 725 24.44 46.75 -6.85
CA SER A 725 24.79 46.08 -8.11
C SER A 725 24.64 44.55 -8.03
N CYS A 726 24.01 43.94 -9.04
CA CYS A 726 23.86 42.49 -9.21
C CYS A 726 24.69 41.97 -10.38
N PRO A 727 25.91 41.44 -10.16
CA PRO A 727 26.83 41.06 -11.25
C PRO A 727 26.28 40.01 -12.23
N ALA A 728 25.35 39.18 -11.77
CA ALA A 728 24.76 38.10 -12.56
C ALA A 728 23.60 38.55 -13.47
N CYS A 729 23.17 39.82 -13.40
CA CYS A 729 22.01 40.31 -14.12
C CYS A 729 22.37 41.33 -15.22
N PRO A 730 21.51 41.53 -16.23
CA PRO A 730 21.73 42.52 -17.29
C PRO A 730 22.06 43.90 -16.73
N ASP A 731 23.04 44.58 -17.31
CA ASP A 731 23.56 45.90 -16.88
C ASP A 731 24.03 45.96 -15.41
N ARG A 732 24.24 44.80 -14.79
CA ARG A 732 24.43 44.65 -13.34
C ARG A 732 23.30 45.26 -12.49
N ASN A 733 22.10 45.35 -13.06
CA ASN A 733 20.91 45.92 -12.46
C ASN A 733 19.98 44.80 -11.97
N CYS A 734 19.74 44.73 -10.66
CA CYS A 734 18.90 43.68 -10.07
C CYS A 734 17.45 43.71 -10.56
N TYR A 735 16.96 44.87 -10.99
CA TYR A 735 15.60 45.01 -11.51
C TYR A 735 15.40 44.28 -12.84
N LYS A 736 16.48 43.99 -13.57
CA LYS A 736 16.46 43.33 -14.89
C LYS A 736 16.77 41.84 -14.83
N CYS A 737 16.88 41.24 -13.65
CA CYS A 737 17.09 39.80 -13.53
C CYS A 737 15.82 39.06 -13.95
N THR A 738 15.93 38.16 -14.94
CA THR A 738 14.90 37.18 -15.27
C THR A 738 15.23 35.90 -14.52
N LEU A 739 14.42 35.56 -13.52
CA LEU A 739 14.63 34.40 -12.65
C LEU A 739 13.42 33.45 -12.65
N GLY A 740 12.63 33.45 -13.73
CA GLY A 740 11.68 32.37 -13.99
C GLY A 740 12.44 31.11 -14.39
N HIS A 741 11.97 29.94 -13.93
CA HIS A 741 12.62 28.63 -14.04
C HIS A 741 13.86 28.40 -13.16
N ASP A 742 14.21 29.34 -12.27
CA ASP A 742 15.26 29.09 -11.29
C ASP A 742 14.88 27.94 -10.37
N ALA A 743 15.82 27.03 -10.10
CA ALA A 743 15.58 25.85 -9.26
C ALA A 743 15.23 26.22 -7.80
N THR A 744 15.46 27.47 -7.39
CA THR A 744 15.09 27.96 -6.05
C THR A 744 14.31 29.27 -6.11
N LEU A 745 13.21 29.33 -5.36
CA LEU A 745 12.50 30.57 -5.06
C LEU A 745 13.01 31.17 -3.75
N GLN A 746 13.17 32.48 -3.77
CA GLN A 746 13.70 33.22 -2.63
C GLN A 746 12.72 34.30 -2.19
N ALA A 747 12.70 34.56 -0.89
CA ALA A 747 12.04 35.73 -0.33
C ALA A 747 12.88 36.32 0.80
N ASN A 748 13.05 37.64 0.77
CA ASN A 748 13.78 38.44 1.74
C ASN A 748 13.36 39.89 1.58
N THR A 749 12.80 40.51 2.62
CA THR A 749 12.49 41.95 2.56
C THR A 749 13.54 42.77 3.31
N GLY A 750 14.03 43.83 2.65
CA GLY A 750 14.95 44.82 3.19
C GLY A 750 14.56 46.25 2.77
N GLY A 751 13.41 46.75 3.23
CA GLY A 751 12.98 48.12 2.93
C GLY A 751 12.74 48.37 1.43
N LEU A 752 13.42 49.37 0.85
CA LEU A 752 13.32 49.70 -0.59
C LEU A 752 13.92 48.63 -1.52
N ALA A 753 14.69 47.68 -0.96
CA ALA A 753 15.20 46.52 -1.68
C ALA A 753 14.49 45.25 -1.16
N TYR A 754 14.03 44.40 -2.07
CA TYR A 754 13.37 43.16 -1.70
C TYR A 754 13.61 42.05 -2.72
N ILE A 755 13.48 40.84 -2.22
CA ILE A 755 13.37 39.60 -2.98
C ILE A 755 12.02 39.01 -2.59
N ARG A 756 11.15 38.72 -3.56
CA ARG A 756 9.85 38.08 -3.32
C ARG A 756 9.67 36.95 -4.30
N SER A 757 9.03 35.87 -3.86
CA SER A 757 8.62 34.80 -4.76
C SER A 757 7.25 35.16 -5.34
N LEU A 758 7.11 35.14 -6.66
CA LEU A 758 5.85 35.33 -7.38
C LEU A 758 5.42 33.96 -7.90
N ILE A 759 4.21 33.53 -7.54
CA ILE A 759 3.71 32.19 -7.85
C ILE A 759 2.28 32.32 -8.37
N ALA A 760 1.98 31.70 -9.52
CA ALA A 760 0.65 31.70 -10.10
C ALA A 760 -0.02 30.33 -10.02
N PHE A 761 -1.34 30.35 -9.95
CA PHE A 761 -2.20 29.17 -9.93
C PHE A 761 -3.40 29.39 -10.84
N GLN A 762 -3.99 28.29 -11.30
CA GLN A 762 -5.27 28.29 -11.99
C GLN A 762 -6.28 27.46 -11.19
N LEU A 763 -7.46 28.02 -10.93
CA LEU A 763 -8.53 27.32 -10.23
C LEU A 763 -9.18 26.28 -11.16
N PRO A 764 -9.35 25.02 -10.71
CA PRO A 764 -10.08 23.98 -11.43
C PRO A 764 -11.61 24.12 -11.28
N VAL A 765 -12.07 25.05 -10.43
CA VAL A 765 -13.49 25.31 -10.14
C VAL A 765 -13.74 26.82 -10.10
N PRO A 766 -14.97 27.30 -10.34
CA PRO A 766 -15.29 28.73 -10.29
C PRO A 766 -14.95 29.36 -8.94
N ALA A 767 -14.34 30.55 -8.93
CA ALA A 767 -13.92 31.24 -7.70
C ALA A 767 -15.04 31.44 -6.66
N ALA A 768 -16.30 31.55 -7.14
CA ALA A 768 -17.48 31.69 -6.29
C ALA A 768 -17.84 30.45 -5.46
N SER A 769 -17.38 29.25 -5.83
CA SER A 769 -17.63 28.01 -5.05
C SER A 769 -16.60 27.80 -3.93
N ILE A 770 -15.49 28.54 -3.95
CA ILE A 770 -14.39 28.36 -3.01
C ILE A 770 -14.71 28.99 -1.66
N THR A 771 -14.75 28.15 -0.62
CA THR A 771 -14.93 28.60 0.77
C THR A 771 -13.62 28.78 1.52
N ALA A 772 -12.63 27.93 1.25
CA ALA A 772 -11.27 28.09 1.75
C ALA A 772 -10.24 27.62 0.71
N CYS A 773 -9.06 28.21 0.74
CA CYS A 773 -7.97 27.96 -0.21
C CYS A 773 -6.65 28.02 0.54
N THR A 774 -5.83 26.96 0.48
CA THR A 774 -4.52 26.95 1.15
C THR A 774 -3.42 26.52 0.19
N VAL A 775 -2.25 27.16 0.24
CA VAL A 775 -1.06 26.73 -0.53
C VAL A 775 -0.08 26.03 0.38
N GLN A 776 0.29 24.80 0.04
CA GLN A 776 1.41 24.10 0.65
C GLN A 776 2.70 24.39 -0.12
N PHE A 777 3.71 24.84 0.60
CA PHE A 777 5.03 25.14 0.05
C PHE A 777 5.99 23.94 0.27
N PRO A 778 6.95 23.72 -0.64
CA PRO A 778 7.99 22.72 -0.47
C PRO A 778 8.90 23.07 0.71
N ALA A 779 9.63 22.07 1.20
CA ALA A 779 10.62 22.27 2.25
C ALA A 779 11.69 23.28 1.83
N PHE A 780 12.22 24.03 2.80
CA PHE A 780 13.33 24.95 2.55
C PHE A 780 14.58 24.17 2.13
N THR A 781 15.31 24.70 1.16
CA THR A 781 16.58 24.11 0.72
C THR A 781 17.70 24.31 1.73
N LYS A 782 17.54 25.29 2.63
CA LYS A 782 18.41 25.54 3.78
C LYS A 782 17.57 25.63 5.05
N PRO A 783 17.96 24.95 6.14
CA PRO A 783 17.27 25.07 7.42
C PRO A 783 17.23 26.53 7.90
N LEU A 784 16.08 26.96 8.42
CA LEU A 784 15.98 28.26 9.09
C LEU A 784 16.72 28.22 10.43
N GLU A 785 17.79 28.97 10.60
CA GLU A 785 18.53 29.01 11.87
C GLU A 785 17.84 29.91 12.93
N ALA A 786 16.96 30.81 12.48
CA ALA A 786 16.18 31.72 13.30
C ALA A 786 14.73 31.78 12.80
N PRO A 787 13.75 32.12 13.66
CA PRO A 787 12.37 32.30 13.24
C PRO A 787 12.24 33.44 12.22
N VAL A 788 11.35 33.26 11.24
CA VAL A 788 11.10 34.22 10.15
C VAL A 788 9.61 34.48 10.00
N ASN A 789 9.21 35.75 9.93
CA ASN A 789 7.83 36.15 9.62
C ASN A 789 7.63 36.20 8.12
N VAL A 790 6.82 35.30 7.60
CA VAL A 790 6.48 35.19 6.18
C VAL A 790 5.18 35.95 5.91
N THR A 791 5.14 36.65 4.77
CA THR A 791 3.98 37.44 4.34
C THR A 791 3.50 36.96 2.97
N ALA A 792 2.18 36.83 2.80
CA ALA A 792 1.53 36.57 1.52
C ALA A 792 0.65 37.77 1.11
N ALA A 793 0.80 38.20 -0.14
CA ALA A 793 0.01 39.25 -0.75
C ALA A 793 -0.47 38.83 -2.14
N GLN A 794 -1.60 39.36 -2.61
CA GLN A 794 -2.12 39.04 -3.94
C GLN A 794 -1.42 39.92 -4.98
N ALA A 795 -1.01 39.36 -6.12
CA ALA A 795 -0.56 40.19 -7.24
C ALA A 795 -1.78 40.81 -7.94
N LEU A 796 -1.68 42.07 -8.35
CA LEU A 796 -2.78 42.77 -9.02
C LEU A 796 -3.09 42.23 -10.43
N SER A 797 -2.19 41.41 -11.00
CA SER A 797 -2.40 40.70 -12.26
C SER A 797 -1.69 39.35 -12.23
N SER A 798 -2.28 38.37 -12.93
CA SER A 798 -1.67 37.08 -13.24
C SER A 798 -1.12 36.98 -14.65
N ASP A 799 -1.26 38.03 -15.46
CA ASP A 799 -0.78 38.11 -16.84
C ASP A 799 0.70 38.52 -16.89
N TRP A 800 1.56 37.60 -16.45
CA TRP A 800 3.02 37.74 -16.52
C TRP A 800 3.63 36.48 -17.11
N ASP A 801 4.74 36.62 -17.83
CA ASP A 801 5.40 35.51 -18.50
C ASP A 801 6.65 35.09 -17.71
N GLU A 802 6.72 33.82 -17.35
CA GLU A 802 7.83 33.23 -16.59
C GLU A 802 9.17 33.39 -17.30
N ASP A 803 9.17 33.34 -18.63
CA ASP A 803 10.38 33.46 -19.45
C ASP A 803 10.95 34.89 -19.48
N THR A 804 10.16 35.89 -19.08
CA THR A 804 10.52 37.31 -19.27
C THR A 804 10.26 38.22 -18.06
N VAL A 805 9.64 37.71 -16.99
CA VAL A 805 9.34 38.50 -15.79
C VAL A 805 10.61 38.87 -15.03
N THR A 806 10.65 40.12 -14.55
CA THR A 806 11.77 40.77 -13.88
C THR A 806 11.24 41.71 -12.80
N GLY A 807 12.14 42.33 -12.04
CA GLY A 807 11.79 43.44 -11.16
C GLY A 807 11.13 44.62 -11.88
N GLU A 808 11.39 44.89 -13.16
CA GLU A 808 10.83 46.06 -13.87
C GLU A 808 9.39 45.85 -14.37
N ASN A 809 9.03 44.63 -14.75
CA ASN A 809 7.75 44.31 -15.40
C ASN A 809 6.86 43.34 -14.58
N ALA A 810 7.30 42.89 -13.39
CA ALA A 810 6.45 42.11 -12.49
C ALA A 810 5.19 42.90 -12.09
N PRO A 811 4.03 42.22 -11.94
CA PRO A 811 2.80 42.87 -11.51
C PRO A 811 2.97 43.50 -10.13
N ASP A 812 2.25 44.60 -9.89
CA ASP A 812 2.25 45.23 -8.59
C ASP A 812 1.64 44.31 -7.53
N SER A 813 2.16 44.40 -6.30
CA SER A 813 1.65 43.66 -5.13
C SER A 813 0.51 44.44 -4.49
N GLY A 814 -0.60 43.76 -4.22
CA GLY A 814 -1.65 44.26 -3.34
C GLY A 814 -1.25 44.18 -1.86
N ASP A 815 -2.22 44.38 -0.98
CA ASP A 815 -2.04 44.33 0.46
C ASP A 815 -1.71 42.91 0.95
N VAL A 816 -0.94 42.83 2.04
CA VAL A 816 -0.65 41.56 2.71
C VAL A 816 -1.91 41.06 3.40
N PHE A 817 -2.41 39.90 2.99
CA PHE A 817 -3.62 39.30 3.56
C PHE A 817 -3.31 38.19 4.56
N THR A 818 -2.07 37.71 4.63
CA THR A 818 -1.65 36.69 5.61
C THR A 818 -0.20 36.91 6.03
N GLU A 819 0.05 36.83 7.34
CA GLU A 819 1.37 36.95 7.95
C GLU A 819 1.46 35.96 9.12
N PHE A 820 2.54 35.18 9.18
CA PHE A 820 2.76 34.18 10.23
C PHE A 820 4.24 33.91 10.46
N GLU A 821 4.57 33.46 11.67
CA GLU A 821 5.94 33.10 12.06
C GLU A 821 6.23 31.64 11.70
N VAL A 822 7.35 31.40 11.03
CA VAL A 822 7.91 30.06 10.84
C VAL A 822 9.03 29.87 11.86
N PRO A 823 8.92 28.89 12.80
CA PRO A 823 9.95 28.65 13.80
C PRO A 823 11.29 28.23 13.19
N ALA A 824 12.37 28.46 13.94
CA ALA A 824 13.69 27.92 13.59
C ALA A 824 13.63 26.39 13.41
N TYR A 825 14.39 25.90 12.43
CA TYR A 825 14.53 24.49 12.05
C TYR A 825 13.22 23.81 11.63
N SER A 826 12.20 24.60 11.27
CA SER A 826 10.91 24.12 10.78
C SER A 826 10.69 24.52 9.32
N ASN A 827 9.87 23.73 8.60
CA ASN A 827 9.38 24.11 7.28
C ASN A 827 8.10 24.93 7.40
N MET A 828 7.75 25.63 6.33
CA MET A 828 6.51 26.38 6.22
C MET A 828 5.29 25.44 6.15
N GLY A 829 4.30 25.68 7.01
CA GLY A 829 2.98 25.04 6.91
C GLY A 829 2.17 25.57 5.74
N ALA A 830 0.97 25.02 5.54
CA ALA A 830 0.03 25.52 4.54
C ALA A 830 -0.38 26.96 4.86
N ILE A 831 -0.36 27.83 3.86
CA ILE A 831 -0.73 29.25 3.97
C ILE A 831 -2.16 29.42 3.47
N ASP A 832 -3.01 30.09 4.23
CA ASP A 832 -4.34 30.51 3.76
C ASP A 832 -4.19 31.60 2.68
N VAL A 833 -4.68 31.30 1.49
CA VAL A 833 -4.71 32.20 0.33
C VAL A 833 -6.14 32.40 -0.18
N THR A 834 -7.15 32.15 0.65
CA THR A 834 -8.57 32.23 0.31
C THR A 834 -8.95 33.56 -0.34
N SER A 835 -8.39 34.67 0.15
CA SER A 835 -8.60 36.00 -0.43
C SER A 835 -8.11 36.09 -1.88
N ALA A 836 -6.95 35.51 -2.19
CA ALA A 836 -6.40 35.52 -3.54
C ALA A 836 -7.19 34.59 -4.48
N CYS A 837 -7.63 33.43 -4.01
CA CYS A 837 -8.45 32.51 -4.81
C CYS A 837 -9.84 33.09 -5.13
N LYS A 838 -10.45 33.81 -4.18
CA LYS A 838 -11.71 34.53 -4.43
C LYS A 838 -11.55 35.73 -5.37
N GLY A 839 -10.33 36.26 -5.47
CA GLY A 839 -9.96 37.34 -6.38
C GLY A 839 -9.34 36.86 -7.70
N ALA A 840 -9.49 35.59 -8.07
CA ALA A 840 -9.06 35.09 -9.37
C ALA A 840 -9.84 35.72 -10.52
N ASP A 841 -9.22 35.78 -11.69
CA ASP A 841 -9.86 36.30 -12.91
C ASP A 841 -10.94 35.34 -13.48
N GLU A 842 -11.58 35.74 -14.58
CA GLU A 842 -12.67 34.97 -15.21
C GLU A 842 -12.24 33.56 -15.67
N ASP A 843 -10.95 33.39 -15.98
CA ASP A 843 -10.34 32.12 -16.38
C ASP A 843 -9.80 31.32 -15.16
N GLY A 844 -10.04 31.83 -13.95
CA GLY A 844 -9.63 31.22 -12.69
C GLY A 844 -8.17 31.44 -12.32
N ASN A 845 -7.44 32.34 -12.99
CA ASN A 845 -6.03 32.57 -12.68
C ASN A 845 -5.86 33.61 -11.56
N PHE A 846 -4.96 33.32 -10.63
CA PHE A 846 -4.52 34.28 -9.62
C PHE A 846 -3.03 34.08 -9.33
N SER A 847 -2.37 35.11 -8.84
CA SER A 847 -0.95 35.07 -8.44
C SER A 847 -0.76 35.65 -7.05
N ILE A 848 0.23 35.14 -6.33
CA ILE A 848 0.59 35.59 -4.99
C ILE A 848 2.07 35.96 -4.93
N PHE A 849 2.37 36.98 -4.12
CA PHE A 849 3.71 37.30 -3.66
C PHE A 849 3.95 36.69 -2.28
N LEU A 850 5.03 35.93 -2.18
CA LEU A 850 5.60 35.50 -0.91
C LEU A 850 6.79 36.39 -0.55
N GLY A 851 6.74 36.99 0.62
CA GLY A 851 7.78 37.84 1.20
C GLY A 851 8.12 37.40 2.62
N THR A 852 9.11 38.05 3.22
CA THR A 852 9.36 37.99 4.67
C THR A 852 9.31 39.39 5.26
N ARG A 853 9.12 39.59 6.57
CA ARG A 853 9.38 40.92 7.17
C ARG A 853 10.86 41.13 7.46
N PHE A 854 11.51 40.09 7.97
CA PHE A 854 12.92 40.04 8.33
C PHE A 854 13.44 38.62 8.08
N GLY A 855 14.70 38.50 7.65
CA GLY A 855 15.30 37.21 7.34
C GLY A 855 15.01 36.74 5.91
N ARG A 856 15.71 35.68 5.49
CA ARG A 856 15.66 35.13 4.13
C ARG A 856 15.17 33.69 4.18
N ILE A 857 14.23 33.37 3.30
CA ILE A 857 13.82 32.00 3.02
C ILE A 857 14.23 31.61 1.59
N GLU A 858 14.54 30.34 1.41
CA GLU A 858 14.92 29.73 0.13
C GLU A 858 14.24 28.36 0.04
N GLY A 859 13.40 28.15 -0.96
CA GLY A 859 12.70 26.88 -1.22
C GLY A 859 12.90 26.44 -2.67
N ASN A 860 12.57 25.19 -3.00
CA ASN A 860 12.63 24.71 -4.38
C ASN A 860 11.61 25.44 -5.26
N GLY A 861 12.06 26.01 -6.39
CA GLY A 861 11.19 26.41 -7.50
C GLY A 861 10.82 25.21 -8.37
N SER A 862 9.99 25.39 -9.41
CA SER A 862 9.48 24.37 -10.36
C SER A 862 8.20 23.61 -9.95
N GLY A 863 7.09 24.34 -9.74
CA GLY A 863 5.74 23.73 -9.77
C GLY A 863 5.40 22.75 -8.64
N LEU A 864 6.23 22.67 -7.59
CA LEU A 864 6.03 21.83 -6.41
C LEU A 864 5.06 22.43 -5.36
N TYR A 865 4.55 23.63 -5.62
CA TYR A 865 3.55 24.30 -4.79
C TYR A 865 2.17 23.71 -5.08
N LYS A 866 1.44 23.33 -4.03
CA LYS A 866 0.10 22.75 -4.17
C LYS A 866 -0.95 23.66 -3.58
N LEU A 867 -1.92 24.06 -4.39
CA LEU A 867 -3.13 24.75 -3.97
C LEU A 867 -4.19 23.73 -3.59
N ALA A 868 -4.59 23.69 -2.33
CA ALA A 868 -5.71 22.89 -1.84
C ALA A 868 -6.97 23.77 -1.70
N LEU A 869 -8.04 23.38 -2.40
CA LEU A 869 -9.33 24.08 -2.42
C LEU A 869 -10.38 23.35 -1.61
N LYS A 870 -11.16 24.09 -0.82
CA LYS A 870 -12.28 23.57 -0.05
C LYS A 870 -13.58 24.17 -0.60
N ASP A 871 -14.39 23.32 -1.22
CA ASP A 871 -15.66 23.71 -1.84
C ASP A 871 -16.83 23.42 -0.88
N PHE A 872 -17.73 24.40 -0.74
CA PHE A 872 -19.05 24.22 -0.14
C PHE A 872 -20.05 25.15 -0.84
N GLY A 873 -20.52 24.75 -2.02
CA GLY A 873 -21.77 25.25 -2.60
C GLY A 873 -22.47 24.14 -3.40
N SER A 874 -23.78 23.85 -3.27
CA SER A 874 -24.87 24.58 -2.61
C SER A 874 -26.12 23.67 -2.40
N TYR A 875 -26.91 24.03 -1.38
CA TYR A 875 -28.25 23.57 -0.94
C TYR A 875 -28.42 22.24 -0.19
#